data_AF-A0A6N2LTB0-F1
#
_entry.id   AF-A0A6N2LTB0-F1
#
_cell.length_a   1.000
_cell.length_b   1.000
_cell.length_c   1.000
_cell.angle_alpha   90.00
_cell.angle_beta   90.00
_cell.angle_gamma   90.00
#
_symmetry.space_group_name_H-M   'P 1'
#
loop_
_entity.id
_entity.type
_entity.pdbx_description
1 polymer ?
#
loop_
_entity_poly.entity_id
_entity_poly.type
_entity_poly.pdbx_seq_one_letter_code
_entity_poly.pdbx_strand_id
1 'polypeptide(L)'
;MDTSEYYFLELNPRLQVEHPVTEWIAEINLPAAQVAVGMGIPLWQIPEIRRFYGMEYGGGYDAWRKTSLVAAPFDFDKAESIRPKGHCVAVRVTSEDPDDGFKPTSGKVQELSFKSKPNVWAYFSVKSGGGIHEFSDSQFGHVFAFGESRALAIANMVLGLKEIQIRGEIRTNVDYTIDLYNASDYRDNKIHTGWLDSRIAMRVRAERLPWYLSVVGGALYKACASSAALVSDYVGYLEKGQIPPKHISPVKSQVSLNIEGSKYTIDMVREGPGSYRLRMNKSEIEVEIHTLRDGGLLMQLDGNSHVIYAEEEAAGTRLLIDGRTCLLQNDHDPSRLMAETPCKLLRYLVSDGSHVDADMPYAEVEVMKMCMPLLSPASGVIQFKLSEGQAMQAGELIARLDLDDPSAVRKAEPFYGSFPVLGSPTAISGKVHQRCAASLNAARMILAGYDHNIDEVVQNLLVCLDSPELPFLQWQECLAVLATRLPKDLRTALEAKFREFEGFPSSLNIDFPAKLLKGVLEVHLSSCHKKEKGAHERLVEPLMSLVKSYEGGREGHARVIVQSLFEEYLSVEELFSDNIKADVIERLRLQYKKDLLKVVDIVLSHQGVRSKNKLILCLMEQLVYPSPAAYRDKLIRFSQLNHTNYSELALKASQLLEHTKLSELRSAIARSLSELEMFTEDGENMDTPKRKSAINERMQDLVSAPLAVEDALVGLFDHSDHTLQRRVVETYIRRLYQPYLVKESVRMQWHRSGRIASWEFLEEHIERKNGFEEQTPDKPLVQKHREKKWGAMVIIKSLQFLPAIISAALLETTHDPHEAVLNGSVEPTGFGNMVHIALVGINNPMSLLQDSGDEDQAQERIKKLAKILKEQEVSSSLHSAGVSVISCIIQRDEGRAPMRHSFHWSAEKQYYAEEPLLRHLEPPLSIYLEVDKLKGYEDINYTLSHDRQWHLYTVVDKPVPIRRMFLRTLVRQPTMNEGFTAYQGLGIETTHTQWTVSFTSRSILRSLVTALEELELNVHNATVKYDLAHMYLCILREQQIDDLVPYPKKLDIDAEQEEVAVEAILEGLAREIHAAVGVRMHRLGACEWEVKLWMASSGQANGAWRVVVTNVTGHTCAVHIYRELEHTSKQEVVYHSISVQGPLHHVPVNAHYQPLGSLDRKRLVARRSSTTYCYDFPLSWNKYGHPNFQVWKNPRIKF
;
A
#
# COMPACT_ATOMS: atom_id res chain seq x y z
N MET A 1 48.15 -51.28 31.04
CA MET A 1 49.34 -50.39 31.16
C MET A 1 50.19 -50.75 32.40
N ASP A 2 49.98 -51.94 32.96
CA ASP A 2 50.21 -52.19 34.39
C ASP A 2 51.61 -52.68 34.72
N THR A 3 52.48 -52.90 33.72
CA THR A 3 53.83 -53.45 33.92
C THR A 3 54.93 -52.38 34.04
N SER A 4 54.69 -51.14 33.58
CA SER A 4 55.70 -50.05 33.52
C SER A 4 57.02 -50.44 32.82
N GLU A 5 57.03 -51.50 32.03
CA GLU A 5 58.17 -51.97 31.25
C GLU A 5 58.29 -51.20 29.93
N TYR A 6 59.53 -50.96 29.47
CA TYR A 6 59.81 -50.32 28.18
C TYR A 6 60.62 -51.26 27.28
N TYR A 7 60.35 -51.19 25.98
CA TYR A 7 61.00 -52.00 24.96
C TYR A 7 61.54 -51.09 23.86
N PHE A 8 62.79 -51.29 23.45
CA PHE A 8 63.38 -50.56 22.33
C PHE A 8 62.68 -50.96 21.02
N LEU A 9 62.29 -49.96 20.23
CA LEU A 9 61.71 -50.16 18.90
C LEU A 9 62.76 -49.91 17.81
N GLU A 10 63.26 -48.68 17.72
CA GLU A 10 64.20 -48.25 16.69
C GLU A 10 64.94 -46.96 17.10
N LEU A 11 65.95 -46.58 16.31
CA LEU A 11 66.61 -45.27 16.37
C LEU A 11 66.51 -44.62 14.99
N ASN A 12 65.80 -43.51 14.91
CA ASN A 12 65.62 -42.75 13.66
C ASN A 12 66.87 -41.89 13.37
N PRO A 13 67.64 -42.14 12.28
CA PRO A 13 68.89 -41.43 12.01
C PRO A 13 68.65 -40.09 11.30
N ARG A 14 67.67 -39.32 11.77
CA ARG A 14 67.25 -38.03 11.18
C ARG A 14 66.58 -37.15 12.23
N LEU A 15 66.52 -35.85 11.97
CA LEU A 15 65.68 -34.95 12.76
C LEU A 15 64.20 -35.32 12.55
N GLN A 16 63.43 -35.43 13.63
CA GLN A 16 61.99 -35.67 13.57
C GLN A 16 61.24 -34.34 13.37
N VAL A 17 60.08 -34.36 12.70
CA VAL A 17 59.33 -33.12 12.40
C VAL A 17 58.77 -32.46 13.67
N GLU A 18 58.52 -33.25 14.71
CA GLU A 18 58.10 -32.86 16.06
C GLU A 18 59.26 -32.39 16.98
N HIS A 19 60.48 -32.24 16.45
CA HIS A 19 61.64 -31.74 17.22
C HIS A 19 61.38 -30.44 18.02
N PRO A 20 60.53 -29.48 17.57
CA PRO A 20 60.32 -28.25 18.34
C PRO A 20 59.65 -28.48 19.70
N VAL A 21 59.02 -29.64 19.92
CA VAL A 21 58.54 -30.05 21.26
C VAL A 21 59.72 -30.10 22.24
N THR A 22 60.78 -30.80 21.83
CA THR A 22 62.02 -30.94 22.61
C THR A 22 62.77 -29.62 22.68
N GLU A 23 62.85 -28.86 21.58
CA GLU A 23 63.52 -27.56 21.58
C GLU A 23 62.92 -26.61 22.60
N TRP A 24 61.60 -26.60 22.75
CA TRP A 24 60.92 -25.67 23.63
C TRP A 24 61.07 -26.05 25.10
N ILE A 25 61.04 -27.34 25.44
CA ILE A 25 61.18 -27.81 26.84
C ILE A 25 62.63 -27.88 27.30
N ALA A 26 63.57 -28.13 26.37
CA ALA A 26 65.00 -28.22 26.67
C ALA A 26 65.76 -26.91 26.39
N GLU A 27 65.11 -25.95 25.73
CA GLU A 27 65.69 -24.70 25.26
C GLU A 27 66.96 -24.94 24.42
N ILE A 28 66.91 -25.89 23.48
CA ILE A 28 68.02 -26.20 22.57
C ILE A 28 67.53 -26.02 21.14
N ASN A 29 68.27 -25.27 20.32
CA ASN A 29 68.00 -25.19 18.89
C ASN A 29 68.67 -26.41 18.21
N LEU A 30 67.88 -27.46 18.00
CA LEU A 30 68.35 -28.74 17.49
C LEU A 30 68.94 -28.64 16.08
N PRO A 31 68.36 -27.91 15.10
CA PRO A 31 68.99 -27.67 13.82
C PRO A 31 70.35 -26.98 13.92
N ALA A 32 70.48 -25.93 14.76
CA ALA A 32 71.76 -25.24 14.95
C ALA A 32 72.80 -26.15 15.63
N ALA A 33 72.38 -26.94 16.62
CA ALA A 33 73.23 -27.93 17.27
C ALA A 33 73.70 -29.02 16.28
N GLN A 34 72.82 -29.50 15.40
CA GLN A 34 73.17 -30.46 14.34
C GLN A 34 74.22 -29.88 13.38
N VAL A 35 74.09 -28.62 12.98
CA VAL A 35 75.09 -27.94 12.15
C VAL A 35 76.43 -27.85 12.88
N ALA A 36 76.43 -27.45 14.16
CA ALA A 36 77.65 -27.38 14.96
C ALA A 36 78.36 -28.74 15.07
N VAL A 37 77.60 -29.80 15.37
CA VAL A 37 78.13 -31.17 15.40
C VAL A 37 78.65 -31.59 14.02
N GLY A 38 77.93 -31.27 12.94
CA GLY A 38 78.36 -31.53 11.57
C GLY A 38 79.64 -30.79 11.16
N MET A 39 79.92 -29.64 11.79
CA MET A 39 81.19 -28.92 11.66
C MET A 39 82.33 -29.49 12.53
N GLY A 40 82.07 -30.53 13.32
CA GLY A 40 83.03 -31.14 14.24
C GLY A 40 83.13 -30.44 15.60
N ILE A 41 82.21 -29.52 15.93
CA ILE A 41 82.18 -28.86 17.24
C ILE A 41 81.67 -29.88 18.28
N PRO A 42 82.42 -30.13 19.38
CA PRO A 42 81.98 -31.07 20.40
C PRO A 42 80.82 -30.50 21.22
N LEU A 43 79.93 -31.39 21.70
CA LEU A 43 78.69 -31.02 22.40
C LEU A 43 78.90 -30.06 23.58
N TRP A 44 79.98 -30.23 24.34
CA TRP A 44 80.28 -29.40 25.52
C TRP A 44 80.66 -27.95 25.17
N GLN A 45 80.90 -27.61 23.90
CA GLN A 45 81.13 -26.23 23.42
C GLN A 45 79.84 -25.55 22.93
N ILE A 46 78.75 -26.29 22.74
CA ILE A 46 77.48 -25.73 22.26
C ILE A 46 76.81 -24.98 23.42
N PRO A 47 76.58 -23.65 23.33
CA PRO A 47 76.08 -22.85 24.45
C PRO A 47 74.76 -23.35 25.03
N GLU A 48 73.85 -23.81 24.18
CA GLU A 48 72.53 -24.30 24.58
C GLU A 48 72.60 -25.63 25.34
N ILE A 49 73.47 -26.55 24.91
CA ILE A 49 73.73 -27.81 25.63
C ILE A 49 74.36 -27.51 27.00
N ARG A 50 75.31 -26.56 27.05
CA ARG A 50 75.89 -26.11 28.32
C ARG A 50 74.83 -25.55 29.25
N ARG A 51 73.94 -24.69 28.74
CA ARG A 51 72.79 -24.17 29.51
C ARG A 51 71.91 -25.31 30.03
N PHE A 52 71.59 -26.29 29.20
CA PHE A 52 70.76 -27.44 29.59
C PHE A 52 71.36 -28.24 30.76
N TYR A 53 72.70 -28.33 30.85
CA TYR A 53 73.41 -28.93 31.99
C TYR A 53 73.81 -27.94 33.09
N GLY A 54 73.32 -26.69 33.05
CA GLY A 54 73.63 -25.67 34.06
C GLY A 54 75.08 -25.15 34.04
N MET A 55 75.83 -25.42 32.97
CA MET A 55 77.20 -24.96 32.77
C MET A 55 77.24 -23.54 32.22
N GLU A 56 78.31 -22.80 32.48
CA GLU A 56 78.47 -21.41 32.00
C GLU A 56 78.46 -21.31 30.46
N TYR A 57 77.59 -20.47 29.90
CA TYR A 57 77.25 -20.44 28.46
C TYR A 57 77.28 -19.02 27.82
N GLY A 58 77.90 -18.05 28.50
CA GLY A 58 78.23 -16.73 27.95
C GLY A 58 77.08 -15.73 27.74
N GLY A 59 75.84 -16.18 27.57
CA GLY A 59 74.61 -15.36 27.52
C GLY A 59 74.52 -14.25 26.44
N GLY A 60 73.38 -14.14 25.75
CA GLY A 60 73.07 -13.07 24.80
C GLY A 60 73.54 -13.31 23.36
N TYR A 61 73.53 -12.27 22.52
CA TYR A 61 73.79 -12.36 21.07
C TYR A 61 75.18 -12.96 20.72
N ASP A 62 76.19 -12.72 21.58
CA ASP A 62 77.55 -13.24 21.42
C ASP A 62 77.80 -14.55 22.18
N ALA A 63 76.75 -15.31 22.54
CA ALA A 63 76.87 -16.50 23.38
C ALA A 63 77.90 -17.51 22.84
N TRP A 64 77.94 -17.76 21.54
CA TRP A 64 78.92 -18.65 20.91
C TRP A 64 80.36 -18.15 21.06
N ARG A 65 80.60 -16.84 20.84
CA ARG A 65 81.93 -16.23 20.95
C ARG A 65 82.43 -16.25 22.39
N LYS A 66 81.57 -15.89 23.34
CA LYS A 66 81.90 -15.91 24.77
C LYS A 66 82.12 -17.33 25.26
N THR A 67 81.24 -18.27 24.89
CA THR A 67 81.38 -19.69 25.23
C THR A 67 82.67 -20.27 24.71
N SER A 68 83.08 -19.96 23.47
CA SER A 68 84.36 -20.44 22.93
C SER A 68 85.59 -20.03 23.74
N LEU A 69 85.51 -18.93 24.50
CA LEU A 69 86.60 -18.43 25.35
C LEU A 69 86.61 -19.07 26.75
N VAL A 70 85.47 -19.58 27.24
CA VAL A 70 85.30 -20.10 28.62
C VAL A 70 84.92 -21.58 28.69
N ALA A 71 84.66 -22.23 27.55
CA ALA A 71 84.21 -23.61 27.51
C ALA A 71 85.32 -24.58 27.93
N ALA A 72 85.10 -25.30 29.02
CA ALA A 72 85.85 -26.49 29.40
C ALA A 72 85.01 -27.75 29.13
N PRO A 73 85.64 -28.88 28.76
CA PRO A 73 84.97 -30.17 28.70
C PRO A 73 84.38 -30.55 30.06
N PHE A 74 83.21 -31.20 30.04
CA PHE A 74 82.58 -31.79 31.23
C PHE A 74 82.05 -33.18 30.89
N ASP A 75 81.89 -34.01 31.91
CA ASP A 75 81.47 -35.41 31.79
C ASP A 75 79.94 -35.50 31.76
N PHE A 76 79.37 -35.88 30.63
CA PHE A 76 77.92 -36.00 30.44
C PHE A 76 77.31 -37.12 31.28
N ASP A 77 78.07 -38.17 31.63
CA ASP A 77 77.55 -39.28 32.45
C ASP A 77 77.39 -38.88 33.92
N LYS A 78 78.05 -37.79 34.34
CA LYS A 78 78.02 -37.26 35.72
C LYS A 78 77.27 -35.94 35.86
N ALA A 79 77.03 -35.23 34.77
CA ALA A 79 76.34 -33.94 34.79
C ALA A 79 74.82 -34.12 34.90
N GLU A 80 74.19 -33.45 35.86
CA GLU A 80 72.73 -33.42 35.96
C GLU A 80 72.14 -32.33 35.05
N SER A 81 71.22 -32.73 34.18
CA SER A 81 70.47 -31.78 33.36
C SER A 81 69.44 -31.00 34.18
N ILE A 82 69.18 -29.76 33.79
CA ILE A 82 68.08 -28.96 34.32
C ILE A 82 66.76 -29.61 33.90
N ARG A 83 65.90 -29.93 34.88
CA ARG A 83 64.56 -30.46 34.58
C ARG A 83 63.75 -29.42 33.79
N PRO A 84 63.07 -29.82 32.71
CA PRO A 84 62.21 -28.91 31.95
C PRO A 84 61.16 -28.23 32.84
N LYS A 85 61.04 -26.91 32.71
CA LYS A 85 60.04 -26.12 33.45
C LYS A 85 58.77 -25.94 32.63
N GLY A 86 58.07 -27.03 32.33
CA GLY A 86 56.79 -26.99 31.62
C GLY A 86 56.53 -28.20 30.74
N HIS A 87 55.53 -28.08 29.88
CA HIS A 87 55.08 -29.10 28.95
C HIS A 87 54.77 -28.45 27.60
N CYS A 88 55.09 -29.16 26.52
CA CYS A 88 54.79 -28.74 25.15
C CYS A 88 53.92 -29.81 24.48
N VAL A 89 52.85 -29.37 23.84
CA VAL A 89 51.94 -30.20 23.05
C VAL A 89 52.06 -29.74 21.60
N ALA A 90 52.15 -30.68 20.67
CA ALA A 90 52.19 -30.40 19.24
C ALA A 90 51.02 -31.05 18.52
N VAL A 91 50.52 -30.38 17.48
CA VAL A 91 49.46 -30.86 16.60
C VAL A 91 49.91 -30.71 15.16
N ARG A 92 49.89 -31.83 14.44
CA ARG A 92 50.06 -31.84 12.99
C ARG A 92 48.74 -31.43 12.34
N VAL A 93 48.78 -30.41 11.50
CA VAL A 93 47.63 -29.96 10.72
C VAL A 93 47.75 -30.59 9.34
N THR A 94 46.83 -31.51 9.04
CA THR A 94 46.80 -32.28 7.79
C THR A 94 45.63 -31.88 6.92
N SER A 95 45.78 -32.14 5.62
CA SER A 95 44.76 -31.94 4.59
C SER A 95 43.88 -33.19 4.41
N GLU A 96 43.53 -33.86 5.51
CA GLU A 96 42.75 -35.10 5.51
C GLU A 96 41.30 -34.82 5.93
N ASP A 97 40.35 -35.59 5.39
CA ASP A 97 38.94 -35.51 5.79
C ASP A 97 38.59 -36.58 6.85
N PRO A 98 38.39 -36.20 8.13
CA PRO A 98 37.98 -37.15 9.17
C PRO A 98 36.62 -37.80 8.89
N ASP A 99 35.72 -37.13 8.16
CA ASP A 99 34.37 -37.64 7.86
C ASP A 99 34.38 -38.70 6.74
N ASP A 100 35.41 -38.71 5.88
CA ASP A 100 35.62 -39.72 4.82
C ASP A 100 36.80 -40.66 5.14
N GLY A 101 37.04 -40.92 6.44
CA GLY A 101 38.02 -41.91 6.88
C GLY A 101 39.48 -41.46 6.73
N PHE A 102 39.75 -40.18 6.95
CA PHE A 102 41.09 -39.57 6.88
C PHE A 102 41.75 -39.66 5.49
N LYS A 103 40.94 -39.67 4.41
CA LYS A 103 41.50 -39.57 3.07
C LYS A 103 42.15 -38.20 2.85
N PRO A 104 43.35 -38.15 2.25
CA PRO A 104 44.00 -36.89 1.91
C PRO A 104 43.21 -36.16 0.82
N THR A 105 43.17 -34.84 0.94
CA THR A 105 42.50 -33.92 0.02
C THR A 105 43.53 -32.94 -0.56
N SER A 106 43.42 -32.66 -1.85
CA SER A 106 44.26 -31.70 -2.57
C SER A 106 43.41 -30.56 -3.11
N GLY A 107 43.97 -29.36 -3.21
CA GLY A 107 43.23 -28.21 -3.70
C GLY A 107 43.83 -26.87 -3.29
N LYS A 108 43.17 -25.79 -3.69
CA LYS A 108 43.59 -24.42 -3.35
C LYS A 108 43.24 -24.06 -1.92
N VAL A 109 44.17 -23.36 -1.25
CA VAL A 109 43.96 -22.75 0.06
C VAL A 109 43.63 -21.27 -0.15
N GLN A 110 42.37 -20.90 0.07
CA GLN A 110 41.90 -19.53 -0.13
C GLN A 110 42.41 -18.61 0.97
N GLU A 111 42.26 -19.04 2.22
CA GLU A 111 42.72 -18.29 3.39
C GLU A 111 43.36 -19.22 4.40
N LEU A 112 44.50 -18.79 4.92
CA LEU A 112 45.14 -19.39 6.07
C LEU A 112 45.56 -18.27 7.02
N SER A 113 44.89 -18.22 8.18
CA SER A 113 45.11 -17.20 9.19
C SER A 113 45.31 -17.85 10.56
N PHE A 114 46.42 -17.52 11.20
CA PHE A 114 46.72 -17.94 12.56
C PHE A 114 47.40 -16.79 13.30
N LYS A 115 46.87 -16.45 14.49
CA LYS A 115 47.42 -15.40 15.35
C LYS A 115 48.24 -16.04 16.45
N SER A 116 49.56 -15.98 16.32
CA SER A 116 50.47 -16.49 17.35
C SER A 116 50.26 -15.78 18.68
N LYS A 117 50.29 -16.55 19.77
CA LYS A 117 50.24 -16.10 21.16
C LYS A 117 51.57 -16.38 21.84
N PRO A 118 51.87 -15.76 23.01
CA PRO A 118 53.13 -16.00 23.71
C PRO A 118 53.46 -17.48 23.95
N ASN A 119 52.43 -18.30 24.21
CA ASN A 119 52.56 -19.73 24.49
C ASN A 119 52.07 -20.64 23.37
N VAL A 120 51.68 -20.10 22.20
CA VAL A 120 51.20 -20.90 21.06
C VAL A 120 51.70 -20.29 19.76
N TRP A 121 52.43 -21.07 18.98
CA TRP A 121 52.85 -20.66 17.65
C TRP A 121 52.64 -21.80 16.66
N ALA A 122 52.62 -21.46 15.38
CA ALA A 122 52.47 -22.43 14.30
C ALA A 122 53.32 -22.02 13.10
N TYR A 123 53.69 -22.99 12.29
CA TYR A 123 54.22 -22.76 10.95
C TYR A 123 53.44 -23.59 9.93
N PHE A 124 53.37 -23.07 8.71
CA PHE A 124 52.67 -23.72 7.59
C PHE A 124 53.56 -23.71 6.35
N SER A 125 53.52 -24.78 5.56
CA SER A 125 54.25 -24.91 4.30
C SER A 125 53.54 -24.19 3.14
N VAL A 126 52.25 -23.90 3.28
CA VAL A 126 51.41 -23.20 2.30
C VAL A 126 50.94 -21.86 2.85
N LYS A 127 50.82 -20.86 1.97
CA LYS A 127 50.29 -19.51 2.27
C LYS A 127 48.91 -19.32 1.65
N SER A 128 48.15 -18.32 2.13
CA SER A 128 46.87 -17.91 1.52
C SER A 128 47.02 -17.65 0.01
N GLY A 129 46.11 -18.21 -0.80
CA GLY A 129 46.17 -18.21 -2.26
C GLY A 129 47.06 -19.30 -2.88
N GLY A 130 47.77 -20.09 -2.06
CA GLY A 130 48.52 -21.27 -2.50
C GLY A 130 47.62 -22.50 -2.71
N GLY A 131 48.23 -23.68 -2.82
CA GLY A 131 47.49 -24.93 -2.93
C GLY A 131 48.34 -26.15 -2.55
N ILE A 132 47.65 -27.22 -2.19
CA ILE A 132 48.23 -28.54 -1.90
C ILE A 132 48.05 -29.39 -3.14
N HIS A 133 49.16 -29.83 -3.73
CA HIS A 133 49.15 -30.68 -4.92
C HIS A 133 49.20 -32.16 -4.54
N GLU A 134 48.85 -33.05 -5.46
CA GLU A 134 48.83 -34.51 -5.25
C GLU A 134 50.16 -35.11 -4.79
N PHE A 135 51.30 -34.53 -5.20
CA PHE A 135 52.63 -34.96 -4.75
C PHE A 135 53.11 -34.35 -3.41
N SER A 136 52.28 -33.53 -2.74
CA SER A 136 52.62 -32.89 -1.47
C SER A 136 52.32 -33.87 -0.32
N ASP A 137 53.02 -33.71 0.79
CA ASP A 137 52.61 -34.34 2.04
C ASP A 137 51.22 -33.80 2.46
N SER A 138 50.38 -34.65 3.05
CA SER A 138 49.09 -34.21 3.60
C SER A 138 49.29 -33.21 4.73
N GLN A 139 50.41 -33.33 5.48
CA GLN A 139 50.78 -32.36 6.49
C GLN A 139 51.29 -31.07 5.85
N PHE A 140 50.53 -29.99 6.04
CA PHE A 140 50.92 -28.65 5.59
C PHE A 140 51.12 -27.65 6.74
N GLY A 141 50.87 -28.06 7.98
CA GLY A 141 51.07 -27.22 9.15
C GLY A 141 51.48 -27.97 10.41
N HIS A 142 52.06 -27.24 11.35
CA HIS A 142 52.39 -27.75 12.68
C HIS A 142 52.16 -26.65 13.72
N VAL A 143 51.40 -26.96 14.75
CA VAL A 143 51.04 -26.05 15.85
C VAL A 143 51.69 -26.56 17.13
N PHE A 144 52.32 -25.68 17.89
CA PHE A 144 52.96 -25.99 19.16
C PHE A 144 52.38 -25.10 20.25
N ALA A 145 52.02 -25.69 21.38
CA ALA A 145 51.52 -24.99 22.55
C ALA A 145 52.32 -25.38 23.78
N PHE A 146 52.77 -24.38 24.52
CA PHE A 146 53.48 -24.53 25.78
C PHE A 146 52.57 -24.21 26.97
N GLY A 147 52.84 -24.85 28.10
CA GLY A 147 52.23 -24.49 29.39
C GLY A 147 53.05 -25.05 30.54
N GLU A 148 52.91 -24.47 31.73
CA GLU A 148 53.61 -24.94 32.94
C GLU A 148 53.22 -26.37 33.34
N SER A 149 52.06 -26.84 32.90
CA SER A 149 51.57 -28.20 33.09
C SER A 149 50.94 -28.75 31.80
N ARG A 150 50.78 -30.07 31.73
CA ARG A 150 50.10 -30.75 30.60
C ARG A 150 48.70 -30.20 30.37
N ALA A 151 47.92 -30.01 31.44
CA ALA A 151 46.56 -29.47 31.34
C ALA A 151 46.55 -28.05 30.75
N LEU A 152 47.47 -27.18 31.18
CA LEU A 152 47.58 -25.82 30.67
C LEU A 152 48.06 -25.78 29.21
N ALA A 153 49.01 -26.65 28.84
CA ALA A 153 49.48 -26.77 27.46
C ALA A 153 48.35 -27.25 26.51
N ILE A 154 47.54 -28.21 26.95
CA ILE A 154 46.35 -28.66 26.21
C ILE A 154 45.32 -27.53 26.08
N ALA A 155 45.05 -26.79 27.16
CA ALA A 155 44.13 -25.66 27.13
C ALA A 155 44.60 -24.57 26.15
N ASN A 156 45.89 -24.24 26.17
CA ASN A 156 46.50 -23.31 25.22
C ASN A 156 46.43 -23.84 23.77
N MET A 157 46.65 -25.14 23.56
CA MET A 157 46.51 -25.77 22.23
C MET A 157 45.07 -25.66 21.71
N VAL A 158 44.06 -25.99 22.52
CA VAL A 158 42.65 -25.89 22.12
C VAL A 158 42.27 -24.44 21.78
N LEU A 159 42.73 -23.46 22.55
CA LEU A 159 42.53 -22.04 22.23
C LEU A 159 43.23 -21.63 20.93
N GLY A 160 44.42 -22.17 20.66
CA GLY A 160 45.15 -21.93 19.42
C GLY A 160 44.43 -22.53 18.21
N LEU A 161 44.02 -23.80 18.29
CA LEU A 161 43.31 -24.50 17.20
C LEU A 161 41.98 -23.84 16.86
N LYS A 162 41.21 -23.37 17.85
CA LYS A 162 39.95 -22.65 17.62
C LYS A 162 40.12 -21.31 16.89
N GLU A 163 41.31 -20.72 16.93
CA GLU A 163 41.62 -19.46 16.23
C GLU A 163 42.26 -19.68 14.85
N ILE A 164 42.64 -20.92 14.52
CA ILE A 164 43.11 -21.27 13.18
C ILE A 164 41.93 -21.19 12.24
N GLN A 165 42.04 -20.33 11.23
CA GLN A 165 41.09 -20.25 10.14
C GLN A 165 41.76 -20.75 8.87
N ILE A 166 41.29 -21.88 8.36
CA ILE A 166 41.74 -22.47 7.10
C ILE A 166 40.51 -22.63 6.21
N ARG A 167 40.50 -21.88 5.10
CA ARG A 167 39.46 -21.92 4.06
C ARG A 167 40.06 -22.32 2.72
N GLY A 168 39.29 -23.01 1.89
CA GLY A 168 39.67 -23.52 0.59
C GLY A 168 39.22 -24.96 0.40
N GLU A 169 39.47 -25.49 -0.81
CA GLU A 169 39.01 -26.79 -1.31
C GLU A 169 39.47 -27.99 -0.45
N ILE A 170 40.44 -27.78 0.45
CA ILE A 170 40.99 -28.81 1.32
C ILE A 170 40.14 -28.99 2.58
N ARG A 171 40.19 -30.21 3.13
CA ARG A 171 39.63 -30.54 4.45
C ARG A 171 40.75 -30.68 5.46
N THR A 172 40.45 -30.46 6.74
CA THR A 172 41.48 -30.48 7.80
C THR A 172 41.04 -31.27 9.01
N ASN A 173 42.03 -31.75 9.77
CA ASN A 173 41.84 -32.50 11.00
C ASN A 173 41.66 -31.64 12.27
N VAL A 174 41.60 -30.31 12.14
CA VAL A 174 41.61 -29.37 13.28
C VAL A 174 40.40 -29.59 14.20
N ASP A 175 39.19 -29.67 13.64
CA ASP A 175 37.94 -29.88 14.40
C ASP A 175 37.95 -31.20 15.17
N TYR A 176 38.40 -32.27 14.50
CA TYR A 176 38.53 -33.60 15.10
C TYR A 176 39.58 -33.61 16.23
N THR A 177 40.67 -32.86 16.07
CA THR A 177 41.72 -32.76 17.09
C THR A 177 41.24 -32.02 18.34
N ILE A 178 40.38 -31.01 18.19
CA ILE A 178 39.76 -30.32 19.33
C ILE A 178 38.87 -31.29 20.12
N ASP A 179 38.07 -32.12 19.45
CA ASP A 179 37.26 -33.16 20.11
C ASP A 179 38.14 -34.19 20.82
N LEU A 180 39.24 -34.61 20.18
CA LEU A 180 40.22 -35.54 20.75
C LEU A 180 40.81 -35.01 22.08
N TYR A 181 41.10 -33.72 22.20
CA TYR A 181 41.54 -33.10 23.45
C TYR A 181 40.45 -32.98 24.52
N ASN A 182 39.18 -32.99 24.13
CA ASN A 182 38.05 -32.96 25.07
C ASN A 182 37.69 -34.35 25.61
N ALA A 183 38.15 -35.42 24.96
CA ALA A 183 37.99 -36.79 25.43
C ALA A 183 38.58 -37.00 26.84
N SER A 184 37.82 -37.66 27.71
CA SER A 184 38.24 -37.99 29.08
C SER A 184 39.53 -38.81 29.10
N ASP A 185 39.65 -39.79 28.19
CA ASP A 185 40.81 -40.68 28.11
C ASP A 185 42.11 -39.90 27.83
N TYR A 186 42.04 -38.90 26.93
CA TYR A 186 43.18 -38.07 26.60
C TYR A 186 43.53 -37.14 27.78
N ARG A 187 42.54 -36.51 28.41
CA ARG A 187 42.77 -35.61 29.56
C ARG A 187 43.39 -36.33 30.75
N ASP A 188 42.92 -37.53 31.05
CA ASP A 188 43.41 -38.38 32.13
C ASP A 188 44.74 -39.10 31.80
N ASN A 189 45.26 -38.93 30.57
CA ASN A 189 46.47 -39.59 30.07
C ASN A 189 46.36 -41.13 30.04
N LYS A 190 45.16 -41.65 29.77
CA LYS A 190 44.84 -43.09 29.66
C LYS A 190 44.77 -43.52 28.20
N ILE A 191 45.82 -43.26 27.43
CA ILE A 191 45.87 -43.49 25.98
C ILE A 191 46.95 -44.51 25.60
N HIS A 192 46.66 -45.36 24.62
CA HIS A 192 47.65 -46.27 24.02
C HIS A 192 47.69 -46.08 22.49
N THR A 193 48.65 -46.68 21.80
CA THR A 193 48.87 -46.45 20.37
C THR A 193 47.63 -46.76 19.50
N GLY A 194 46.92 -47.86 19.76
CA GLY A 194 45.67 -48.20 19.06
C GLY A 194 44.39 -47.47 19.50
N TRP A 195 44.48 -46.48 20.40
CA TRP A 195 43.30 -45.78 20.92
C TRP A 195 42.61 -44.94 19.83
N LEU A 196 43.40 -44.24 19.02
CA LEU A 196 42.87 -43.45 17.91
C LEU A 196 42.25 -44.34 16.82
N ASP A 197 42.90 -45.46 16.47
CA ASP A 197 42.38 -46.43 15.49
C ASP A 197 41.01 -46.97 15.90
N SER A 198 40.84 -47.24 17.21
CA SER A 198 39.56 -47.70 17.76
C SER A 198 38.46 -46.64 17.61
N ARG A 199 38.77 -45.36 17.84
CA ARG A 199 37.83 -44.24 17.62
C ARG A 199 37.44 -44.08 16.14
N ILE A 200 38.41 -44.21 15.23
CA ILE A 200 38.17 -44.13 13.79
C ILE A 200 37.28 -45.29 13.33
N ALA A 201 37.56 -46.52 13.79
CA ALA A 201 36.74 -47.70 13.51
C ALA A 201 35.29 -47.56 14.02
N MET A 202 35.10 -46.92 15.17
CA MET A 202 33.79 -46.58 15.72
C MET A 202 33.09 -45.41 15.01
N ARG A 203 33.74 -44.76 14.02
CA ARG A 203 33.26 -43.58 13.30
C ARG A 203 32.79 -42.45 14.24
N VAL A 204 33.54 -42.23 15.31
CA VAL A 204 33.30 -41.10 16.22
C VAL A 204 33.52 -39.81 15.43
N ARG A 205 32.48 -38.99 15.29
CA ARG A 205 32.54 -37.71 14.57
C ARG A 205 32.82 -36.57 15.55
N ALA A 206 33.40 -35.49 15.03
CA ALA A 206 33.50 -34.24 15.78
C ALA A 206 32.09 -33.71 16.12
N GLU A 207 31.99 -32.96 17.22
CA GLU A 207 30.73 -32.37 17.69
C GLU A 207 30.13 -31.42 16.63
N ARG A 208 28.98 -31.82 16.07
CA ARG A 208 28.27 -31.04 15.06
C ARG A 208 27.43 -29.92 15.68
N LEU A 209 27.09 -28.94 14.86
CA LEU A 209 26.17 -27.86 15.23
C LEU A 209 24.77 -28.43 15.48
N PRO A 210 23.95 -27.77 16.31
CA PRO A 210 22.52 -28.02 16.35
C PRO A 210 21.91 -27.96 14.94
N TRP A 211 21.08 -28.94 14.59
CA TRP A 211 20.52 -29.10 13.25
C TRP A 211 19.86 -27.81 12.72
N TYR A 212 19.18 -27.05 13.58
CA TYR A 212 18.47 -25.83 13.18
C TYR A 212 19.43 -24.72 12.75
N LEU A 213 20.64 -24.61 13.30
CA LEU A 213 21.64 -23.63 12.86
C LEU A 213 22.16 -23.97 11.45
N SER A 214 22.42 -25.25 11.20
CA SER A 214 22.82 -25.75 9.88
C SER A 214 21.73 -25.53 8.83
N VAL A 215 20.48 -25.78 9.20
CA VAL A 215 19.31 -25.59 8.33
C VAL A 215 19.07 -24.12 8.03
N VAL A 216 19.04 -23.25 9.05
CA VAL A 216 18.84 -21.80 8.88
C VAL A 216 20.00 -21.18 8.09
N GLY A 217 21.24 -21.48 8.48
CA GLY A 217 22.43 -20.97 7.78
C GLY A 217 22.50 -21.42 6.32
N GLY A 218 22.16 -22.68 6.04
CA GLY A 218 22.09 -23.19 4.67
C GLY A 218 20.95 -22.61 3.85
N ALA A 219 19.79 -22.38 4.47
CA ALA A 219 18.64 -21.76 3.81
C ALA A 219 18.96 -20.31 3.41
N LEU A 220 19.52 -19.56 4.35
CA LEU A 220 19.98 -18.19 4.14
C LEU A 220 21.06 -18.09 3.07
N TYR A 221 22.06 -18.97 3.09
CA TYR A 221 23.09 -18.99 2.05
C TYR A 221 22.47 -19.23 0.67
N LYS A 222 21.64 -20.28 0.49
CA LYS A 222 21.01 -20.57 -0.80
C LYS A 222 20.08 -19.44 -1.26
N ALA A 223 19.28 -18.87 -0.37
CA ALA A 223 18.38 -17.76 -0.70
C ALA A 223 19.17 -16.50 -1.08
N CYS A 224 20.23 -16.17 -0.34
CA CYS A 224 21.09 -15.02 -0.62
C CYS A 224 21.84 -15.20 -1.95
N ALA A 225 22.42 -16.37 -2.19
CA ALA A 225 23.13 -16.69 -3.42
C ALA A 225 22.19 -16.64 -4.64
N SER A 226 21.00 -17.24 -4.53
CA SER A 226 19.98 -17.21 -5.58
C SER A 226 19.47 -15.78 -5.83
N SER A 227 19.19 -15.01 -4.78
CA SER A 227 18.78 -13.61 -4.92
C SER A 227 19.86 -12.74 -5.56
N ALA A 228 21.13 -12.94 -5.20
CA ALA A 228 22.26 -12.20 -5.77
C ALA A 228 22.43 -12.53 -7.26
N ALA A 229 22.33 -13.81 -7.64
CA ALA A 229 22.35 -14.25 -9.03
C ALA A 229 21.20 -13.63 -9.84
N LEU A 230 19.97 -13.66 -9.31
CA LEU A 230 18.81 -13.05 -9.97
C LEU A 230 18.97 -11.54 -10.19
N VAL A 231 19.48 -10.81 -9.19
CA VAL A 231 19.73 -9.36 -9.32
C VAL A 231 20.84 -9.12 -10.34
N SER A 232 21.90 -9.92 -10.33
CA SER A 232 22.98 -9.84 -11.32
C SER A 232 22.47 -10.07 -12.75
N ASP A 233 21.62 -11.08 -12.96
CA ASP A 233 20.98 -11.34 -14.26
C ASP A 233 20.07 -10.18 -14.68
N TYR A 234 19.27 -9.66 -13.74
CA TYR A 234 18.39 -8.51 -13.98
C TYR A 234 19.20 -7.27 -14.43
N VAL A 235 20.30 -6.97 -13.75
CA VAL A 235 21.22 -5.89 -14.14
C VAL A 235 21.84 -6.19 -15.50
N GLY A 236 22.28 -7.43 -15.75
CA GLY A 236 22.83 -7.85 -17.03
C GLY A 236 21.86 -7.69 -18.22
N TYR A 237 20.56 -7.88 -18.00
CA TYR A 237 19.53 -7.57 -19.01
C TYR A 237 19.45 -6.05 -19.27
N LEU A 238 19.40 -5.23 -18.22
CA LEU A 238 19.35 -3.77 -18.35
C LEU A 238 20.59 -3.21 -19.05
N GLU A 239 21.79 -3.71 -18.76
CA GLU A 239 23.02 -3.30 -19.44
C GLU A 239 22.94 -3.55 -20.95
N LYS A 240 22.34 -4.67 -21.34
CA LYS A 240 22.11 -5.05 -22.75
C LYS A 240 20.95 -4.31 -23.41
N GLY A 241 20.22 -3.45 -22.68
CA GLY A 241 19.01 -2.79 -23.17
C GLY A 241 17.83 -3.74 -23.36
N GLN A 242 17.82 -4.88 -22.64
CA GLN A 242 16.75 -5.85 -22.65
C GLN A 242 15.84 -5.65 -21.44
N ILE A 243 14.54 -5.84 -21.64
CA ILE A 243 13.56 -5.74 -20.56
C ILE A 243 13.56 -7.08 -19.80
N PRO A 244 13.80 -7.08 -18.48
CA PRO A 244 13.84 -8.31 -17.70
C PRO A 244 12.46 -9.00 -17.62
N PRO A 245 12.42 -10.34 -17.44
CA PRO A 245 11.17 -11.09 -17.30
C PRO A 245 10.33 -10.67 -16.09
N LYS A 246 9.00 -10.73 -16.22
CA LYS A 246 8.04 -10.30 -15.18
C LYS A 246 8.01 -11.17 -13.92
N HIS A 247 8.49 -12.41 -13.97
CA HIS A 247 8.33 -13.43 -12.91
C HIS A 247 9.50 -13.46 -11.90
N ILE A 248 10.50 -12.59 -12.05
CA ILE A 248 11.60 -12.48 -11.10
C ILE A 248 11.08 -11.71 -9.89
N SER A 249 10.71 -12.42 -8.82
CA SER A 249 10.39 -11.83 -7.51
C SER A 249 11.44 -12.26 -6.49
N PRO A 250 12.27 -11.33 -5.98
CA PRO A 250 13.29 -11.64 -4.98
C PRO A 250 12.75 -11.71 -3.54
N VAL A 251 11.44 -11.56 -3.34
CA VAL A 251 10.84 -11.43 -2.00
C VAL A 251 10.44 -12.77 -1.41
N LYS A 252 9.92 -13.69 -2.22
CA LYS A 252 9.47 -15.02 -1.76
C LYS A 252 10.32 -16.08 -2.43
N SER A 253 10.90 -16.95 -1.63
CA SER A 253 11.69 -18.08 -2.12
C SER A 253 11.36 -19.32 -1.30
N GLN A 254 11.45 -20.49 -1.94
CA GLN A 254 11.34 -21.77 -1.25
C GLN A 254 12.68 -22.48 -1.41
N VAL A 255 13.27 -22.90 -0.29
CA VAL A 255 14.57 -23.56 -0.27
C VAL A 255 14.39 -25.00 0.23
N SER A 256 14.96 -25.92 -0.55
CA SER A 256 15.04 -27.35 -0.23
C SER A 256 16.49 -27.69 0.11
N LEU A 257 16.71 -28.20 1.33
CA LEU A 257 18.02 -28.61 1.84
C LEU A 257 18.00 -30.09 2.21
N ASN A 258 19.09 -30.79 1.91
CA ASN A 258 19.31 -32.15 2.37
C ASN A 258 20.53 -32.16 3.28
N ILE A 259 20.30 -32.44 4.56
CA ILE A 259 21.32 -32.44 5.61
C ILE A 259 21.18 -33.75 6.39
N GLU A 260 22.25 -34.53 6.46
CA GLU A 260 22.30 -35.80 7.20
C GLU A 260 21.20 -36.81 6.83
N GLY A 261 20.77 -36.82 5.57
CA GLY A 261 19.70 -37.72 5.10
C GLY A 261 18.29 -37.26 5.46
N SER A 262 18.13 -36.07 6.04
CA SER A 262 16.84 -35.40 6.24
C SER A 262 16.64 -34.26 5.25
N LYS A 263 15.46 -34.19 4.63
CA LYS A 263 15.07 -33.16 3.67
C LYS A 263 14.22 -32.08 4.35
N TYR A 264 14.75 -30.87 4.39
CA TYR A 264 14.12 -29.67 4.95
C TYR A 264 13.57 -28.82 3.82
N THR A 265 12.29 -28.46 3.89
CA THR A 265 11.65 -27.53 2.94
C THR A 265 11.23 -26.29 3.71
N ILE A 266 11.76 -25.14 3.32
CA ILE A 266 11.63 -23.88 4.07
C ILE A 266 11.09 -22.82 3.12
N ASP A 267 9.98 -22.22 3.50
CA ASP A 267 9.44 -21.05 2.81
C ASP A 267 10.06 -19.80 3.44
N MET A 268 10.72 -19.00 2.62
CA MET A 268 11.45 -17.81 3.04
C MET A 268 10.78 -16.57 2.47
N VAL A 269 10.53 -15.61 3.34
CA VAL A 269 9.99 -14.30 2.98
C VAL A 269 10.99 -13.24 3.39
N ARG A 270 11.37 -12.38 2.45
CA ARG A 270 12.30 -11.28 2.67
C ARG A 270 11.55 -10.05 3.16
N GLU A 271 11.91 -9.59 4.34
CA GLU A 271 11.32 -8.42 5.01
C GLU A 271 12.16 -7.15 4.79
N GLY A 272 13.41 -7.30 4.39
CA GLY A 272 14.28 -6.19 4.02
C GLY A 272 15.54 -6.70 3.33
N PRO A 273 16.51 -5.84 3.03
CA PRO A 273 17.73 -6.25 2.34
C PRO A 273 18.48 -7.41 3.04
N GLY A 274 18.52 -7.42 4.38
CA GLY A 274 19.14 -8.48 5.17
C GLY A 274 18.18 -9.24 6.11
N SER A 275 16.89 -8.89 6.16
CA SER A 275 15.93 -9.52 7.08
C SER A 275 15.10 -10.59 6.39
N TYR A 276 15.01 -11.77 7.00
CA TYR A 276 14.28 -12.92 6.49
C TYR A 276 13.41 -13.54 7.56
N ARG A 277 12.20 -13.92 7.15
CA ARG A 277 11.25 -14.71 7.90
C ARG A 277 11.19 -16.11 7.31
N LEU A 278 11.57 -17.10 8.09
CA LEU A 278 11.64 -18.51 7.65
C LEU A 278 10.46 -19.27 8.24
N ARG A 279 9.73 -19.99 7.39
CA ARG A 279 8.62 -20.86 7.78
C ARG A 279 8.90 -22.31 7.44
N MET A 280 8.68 -23.19 8.40
CA MET A 280 8.77 -24.63 8.23
C MET A 280 7.74 -25.30 9.13
N ASN A 281 6.92 -26.21 8.59
CA ASN A 281 6.00 -27.05 9.35
C ASN A 281 5.16 -26.29 10.42
N LYS A 282 4.58 -25.14 10.05
CA LYS A 282 3.79 -24.23 10.90
C LYS A 282 4.56 -23.48 12.01
N SER A 283 5.88 -23.56 12.02
CA SER A 283 6.74 -22.69 12.84
C SER A 283 7.34 -21.58 11.99
N GLU A 284 7.60 -20.45 12.63
CA GLU A 284 8.16 -19.25 12.03
C GLU A 284 9.26 -18.68 12.92
N ILE A 285 10.35 -18.24 12.31
CA ILE A 285 11.46 -17.55 12.97
C ILE A 285 11.92 -16.37 12.12
N GLU A 286 12.46 -15.35 12.78
CA GLU A 286 13.02 -14.16 12.16
C GLU A 286 14.55 -14.19 12.27
N VAL A 287 15.24 -13.86 11.18
CA VAL A 287 16.69 -13.97 11.07
C VAL A 287 17.23 -12.80 10.25
N GLU A 288 18.34 -12.22 10.69
CA GLU A 288 19.01 -11.15 9.97
C GLU A 288 20.37 -11.61 9.44
N ILE A 289 20.75 -11.17 8.25
CA ILE A 289 22.01 -11.51 7.61
C ILE A 289 22.73 -10.27 7.07
N HIS A 290 24.04 -10.25 7.26
CA HIS A 290 24.93 -9.22 6.75
C HIS A 290 26.09 -9.84 5.97
N THR A 291 26.35 -9.36 4.77
CA THR A 291 27.50 -9.82 3.97
C THR A 291 28.79 -9.18 4.48
N LEU A 292 29.78 -10.00 4.79
CA LEU A 292 31.12 -9.60 5.19
C LEU A 292 31.99 -9.28 3.97
N ARG A 293 33.07 -8.51 4.17
CA ARG A 293 33.97 -8.09 3.07
C ARG A 293 34.78 -9.24 2.46
N ASP A 294 34.95 -10.32 3.19
CA ASP A 294 35.72 -11.51 2.84
C ASP A 294 34.85 -12.61 2.18
N GLY A 295 33.62 -12.25 1.79
CA GLY A 295 32.65 -13.15 1.17
C GLY A 295 31.83 -13.99 2.15
N GLY A 296 32.11 -13.91 3.46
CA GLY A 296 31.30 -14.57 4.48
C GLY A 296 29.94 -13.91 4.71
N LEU A 297 29.06 -14.60 5.42
CA LEU A 297 27.76 -14.09 5.87
C LEU A 297 27.72 -14.09 7.39
N LEU A 298 27.29 -12.99 7.99
CA LEU A 298 27.04 -12.87 9.42
C LEU A 298 25.55 -13.02 9.68
N MET A 299 25.15 -14.13 10.27
CA MET A 299 23.78 -14.45 10.65
C MET A 299 23.52 -14.00 12.10
N GLN A 300 22.44 -13.27 12.34
CA GLN A 300 21.91 -13.00 13.67
C GLN A 300 20.65 -13.81 13.92
N LEU A 301 20.68 -14.64 14.96
CA LEU A 301 19.58 -15.53 15.35
C LEU A 301 19.50 -15.60 16.87
N ASP A 302 18.31 -15.37 17.44
CA ASP A 302 18.08 -15.42 18.89
C ASP A 302 19.03 -14.52 19.69
N GLY A 303 19.32 -13.32 19.18
CA GLY A 303 20.28 -12.36 19.76
C GLY A 303 21.77 -12.75 19.63
N ASN A 304 22.09 -13.91 19.04
CA ASN A 304 23.45 -14.39 18.85
C ASN A 304 23.93 -14.16 17.41
N SER A 305 25.23 -13.94 17.25
CA SER A 305 25.87 -13.75 15.94
C SER A 305 26.68 -14.98 15.55
N HIS A 306 26.47 -15.45 14.33
CA HIS A 306 27.10 -16.65 13.76
C HIS A 306 27.73 -16.31 12.40
N VAL A 307 28.98 -16.69 12.19
CA VAL A 307 29.67 -16.45 10.91
C VAL A 307 29.57 -17.69 10.03
N ILE A 308 29.11 -17.51 8.80
CA ILE A 308 28.88 -18.56 7.81
C ILE A 308 29.80 -18.32 6.62
N TYR A 309 30.59 -19.33 6.27
CA TYR A 309 31.26 -19.44 4.98
C TYR A 309 30.71 -20.64 4.22
N ALA A 310 30.79 -20.59 2.90
CA ALA A 310 30.30 -21.65 2.04
C ALA A 310 31.25 -21.88 0.87
N GLU A 311 31.42 -23.14 0.51
CA GLU A 311 32.18 -23.57 -0.65
C GLU A 311 31.36 -24.61 -1.42
N GLU A 312 31.31 -24.46 -2.75
CA GLU A 312 30.59 -25.39 -3.61
C GLU A 312 31.50 -26.58 -3.97
N GLU A 313 31.02 -27.80 -3.72
CA GLU A 313 31.68 -29.06 -4.04
C GLU A 313 30.77 -29.92 -4.94
N ALA A 314 31.34 -30.94 -5.61
CA ALA A 314 30.55 -31.82 -6.48
C ALA A 314 29.41 -32.58 -5.74
N ALA A 315 29.64 -32.92 -4.47
CA ALA A 315 28.65 -33.59 -3.63
C ALA A 315 27.57 -32.65 -3.07
N GLY A 316 27.74 -31.33 -3.22
CA GLY A 316 26.87 -30.30 -2.67
C GLY A 316 27.65 -29.13 -2.06
N THR A 317 26.97 -28.28 -1.30
CA THR A 317 27.57 -27.07 -0.73
C THR A 317 28.09 -27.34 0.68
N ARG A 318 29.39 -27.15 0.92
CA ARG A 318 30.00 -27.23 2.25
C ARG A 318 29.89 -25.89 2.95
N LEU A 319 29.20 -25.87 4.10
CA LEU A 319 29.10 -24.71 5.00
C LEU A 319 30.08 -24.83 6.16
N LEU A 320 30.62 -23.70 6.57
CA LEU A 320 31.42 -23.54 7.79
C LEU A 320 30.73 -22.49 8.66
N ILE A 321 30.10 -22.91 9.76
CA ILE A 321 29.38 -22.02 10.69
C ILE A 321 30.12 -22.01 12.02
N ASP A 322 30.60 -20.83 12.46
CA ASP A 322 31.44 -20.65 13.65
C ASP A 322 32.64 -21.61 13.72
N GLY A 323 33.23 -21.88 12.55
CA GLY A 323 34.36 -22.80 12.41
C GLY A 323 33.99 -24.28 12.39
N ARG A 324 32.71 -24.67 12.45
CA ARG A 324 32.28 -26.08 12.34
C ARG A 324 31.68 -26.38 10.97
N THR A 325 32.03 -27.53 10.42
CA THR A 325 31.65 -27.93 9.06
C THR A 325 30.28 -28.60 8.99
N CYS A 326 29.49 -28.28 7.96
CA CYS A 326 28.21 -28.90 7.64
C CYS A 326 28.06 -29.05 6.12
N LEU A 327 27.66 -30.23 5.62
CA LEU A 327 27.49 -30.47 4.18
C LEU A 327 26.00 -30.43 3.79
N LEU A 328 25.64 -29.51 2.89
CA LEU A 328 24.35 -29.51 2.20
C LEU A 328 24.45 -30.43 0.98
N GLN A 329 23.89 -31.62 1.07
CA GLN A 329 23.97 -32.60 -0.01
C GLN A 329 23.05 -32.22 -1.17
N ASN A 330 23.48 -32.49 -2.40
CA ASN A 330 22.59 -32.44 -3.55
C ASN A 330 21.72 -33.70 -3.59
N ASP A 331 20.44 -33.54 -3.91
CA ASP A 331 19.55 -34.69 -4.15
C ASP A 331 20.02 -35.41 -5.42
N HIS A 332 20.70 -36.54 -5.24
CA HIS A 332 21.19 -37.38 -6.33
C HIS A 332 20.43 -38.70 -6.34
N ASP A 333 19.39 -38.78 -7.18
CA ASP A 333 18.62 -40.00 -7.43
C ASP A 333 18.86 -40.47 -8.87
N PRO A 334 19.93 -41.25 -9.13
CA PRO A 334 20.26 -41.71 -10.49
C PRO A 334 19.21 -42.69 -11.05
N SER A 335 18.25 -43.15 -10.24
CA SER A 335 17.12 -43.97 -10.70
C SER A 335 16.08 -43.18 -11.52
N ARG A 336 16.20 -41.84 -11.56
CA ARG A 336 15.25 -40.96 -12.24
C ARG A 336 15.97 -40.11 -13.28
N LEU A 337 15.74 -40.43 -14.55
CA LEU A 337 16.28 -39.66 -15.67
C LEU A 337 15.36 -38.48 -15.96
N MET A 338 15.78 -37.28 -15.59
CA MET A 338 14.98 -36.05 -15.68
C MET A 338 15.51 -35.13 -16.79
N ALA A 339 14.62 -34.33 -17.36
CA ALA A 339 14.99 -33.29 -18.31
C ALA A 339 15.67 -32.12 -17.58
N GLU A 340 16.92 -31.80 -17.90
CA GLU A 340 17.61 -30.66 -17.27
C GLU A 340 17.15 -29.31 -17.85
N THR A 341 16.76 -29.31 -19.12
CA THR A 341 16.33 -28.12 -19.85
C THR A 341 15.01 -28.40 -20.59
N PRO A 342 14.17 -27.37 -20.82
CA PRO A 342 12.99 -27.52 -21.65
C PRO A 342 13.41 -27.90 -23.07
N CYS A 343 12.95 -29.06 -23.54
CA CYS A 343 13.37 -29.64 -24.80
C CYS A 343 12.26 -30.48 -25.41
N LYS A 344 12.46 -30.98 -26.62
CA LYS A 344 11.56 -31.97 -27.24
C LYS A 344 12.28 -33.31 -27.32
N LEU A 345 11.66 -34.37 -26.81
CA LEU A 345 12.18 -35.72 -27.00
C LEU A 345 12.06 -36.07 -28.49
N LEU A 346 13.17 -36.29 -29.19
CA LEU A 346 13.09 -36.72 -30.59
C LEU A 346 12.86 -38.21 -30.66
N ARG A 347 13.71 -38.98 -29.96
CA ARG A 347 13.70 -40.45 -29.95
C ARG A 347 14.54 -41.01 -28.81
N TYR A 348 14.27 -42.26 -28.44
CA TYR A 348 15.17 -43.06 -27.63
C TYR A 348 16.23 -43.73 -28.52
N LEU A 349 17.45 -43.83 -28.00
CA LEU A 349 18.58 -44.48 -28.68
C LEU A 349 18.73 -45.94 -28.26
N VAL A 350 18.00 -46.34 -27.23
CA VAL A 350 17.95 -47.70 -26.67
C VAL A 350 16.50 -48.18 -26.66
N SER A 351 16.27 -49.47 -26.41
CA SER A 351 14.93 -50.05 -26.31
C SER A 351 14.42 -50.02 -24.87
N ASP A 352 13.11 -49.92 -24.68
CA ASP A 352 12.51 -49.98 -23.34
C ASP A 352 12.83 -51.33 -22.67
N GLY A 353 13.28 -51.30 -21.40
CA GLY A 353 13.73 -52.47 -20.66
C GLY A 353 15.13 -52.98 -21.00
N SER A 354 15.93 -52.26 -21.80
CA SER A 354 17.34 -52.63 -22.02
C SER A 354 18.24 -52.18 -20.87
N HIS A 355 19.31 -52.92 -20.64
CA HIS A 355 20.39 -52.49 -19.77
C HIS A 355 21.24 -51.41 -20.46
N VAL A 356 21.56 -50.34 -19.74
CA VAL A 356 22.42 -49.23 -20.18
C VAL A 356 23.55 -49.04 -19.19
N ASP A 357 24.74 -48.71 -19.69
CA ASP A 357 25.89 -48.37 -18.87
C ASP A 357 25.91 -46.88 -18.49
N ALA A 358 26.62 -46.54 -17.41
CA ALA A 358 26.93 -45.15 -17.08
C ALA A 358 27.63 -44.45 -18.26
N ASP A 359 27.30 -43.18 -18.48
CA ASP A 359 27.69 -42.33 -19.61
C ASP A 359 27.24 -42.82 -21.01
N MET A 360 26.41 -43.86 -21.09
CA MET A 360 25.85 -44.32 -22.36
C MET A 360 24.69 -43.41 -22.82
N PRO A 361 24.68 -42.96 -24.09
CA PRO A 361 23.57 -42.18 -24.63
C PRO A 361 22.29 -43.01 -24.75
N TYR A 362 21.21 -42.59 -24.07
CA TYR A 362 19.94 -43.33 -24.04
C TYR A 362 18.81 -42.66 -24.81
N ALA A 363 18.86 -41.34 -25.01
CA ALA A 363 17.86 -40.57 -25.73
C ALA A 363 18.47 -39.38 -26.48
N GLU A 364 17.77 -38.87 -27.48
CA GLU A 364 18.15 -37.66 -28.20
C GLU A 364 17.04 -36.61 -28.06
N VAL A 365 17.44 -35.38 -27.71
CA VAL A 365 16.53 -34.25 -27.51
C VAL A 365 16.86 -33.10 -28.46
N GLU A 366 15.83 -32.35 -28.83
CA GLU A 366 15.95 -31.10 -29.57
C GLU A 366 15.91 -29.92 -28.60
N VAL A 367 17.01 -29.17 -28.52
CA VAL A 367 17.14 -27.90 -27.80
C VAL A 367 17.66 -26.86 -28.77
N MET A 368 16.97 -25.73 -28.91
CA MET A 368 17.38 -24.66 -29.84
C MET A 368 17.64 -25.14 -31.28
N LYS A 369 16.83 -26.10 -31.78
CA LYS A 369 16.97 -26.77 -33.09
C LYS A 369 18.23 -27.61 -33.27
N MET A 370 18.97 -27.85 -32.20
CA MET A 370 20.13 -28.72 -32.16
C MET A 370 19.75 -30.04 -31.51
N CYS A 371 20.24 -31.15 -32.07
CA CYS A 371 20.08 -32.47 -31.48
C CYS A 371 21.20 -32.70 -30.46
N MET A 372 20.85 -33.11 -29.25
CA MET A 372 21.81 -33.46 -28.20
C MET A 372 21.49 -34.84 -27.63
N PRO A 373 22.51 -35.70 -27.45
CA PRO A 373 22.33 -36.97 -26.75
C PRO A 373 22.24 -36.73 -25.23
N LEU A 374 21.28 -37.40 -24.58
CA LEU A 374 21.20 -37.52 -23.13
C LEU A 374 21.94 -38.78 -22.69
N LEU A 375 22.87 -38.63 -21.76
CA LEU A 375 23.69 -39.72 -21.22
C LEU A 375 23.09 -40.26 -19.92
N SER A 376 23.23 -41.57 -19.68
CA SER A 376 22.80 -42.19 -18.43
C SER A 376 23.80 -41.88 -17.29
N PRO A 377 23.37 -41.38 -16.13
CA PRO A 377 24.28 -41.06 -15.01
C PRO A 377 24.76 -42.32 -14.24
N ALA A 378 24.16 -43.48 -14.48
CA ALA A 378 24.50 -44.75 -13.83
C ALA A 378 24.15 -45.95 -14.72
N SER A 379 24.68 -47.14 -14.38
CA SER A 379 24.32 -48.39 -15.02
C SER A 379 23.04 -49.00 -14.44
N GLY A 380 22.18 -49.54 -15.29
CA GLY A 380 20.95 -50.21 -14.89
C GLY A 380 19.98 -50.48 -16.04
N VAL A 381 18.79 -50.99 -15.73
CA VAL A 381 17.75 -51.27 -16.72
C VAL A 381 16.82 -50.07 -16.88
N ILE A 382 16.72 -49.52 -18.09
CA ILE A 382 15.94 -48.32 -18.36
C ILE A 382 14.46 -48.66 -18.62
N GLN A 383 13.54 -47.85 -18.08
CA GLN A 383 12.10 -47.92 -18.30
C GLN A 383 11.57 -46.57 -18.76
N PHE A 384 11.00 -46.51 -19.97
CA PHE A 384 10.53 -45.26 -20.55
C PHE A 384 9.23 -44.80 -19.90
N LYS A 385 9.11 -43.49 -19.70
CA LYS A 385 7.90 -42.87 -19.17
C LYS A 385 7.28 -41.86 -20.13
N LEU A 386 8.12 -41.13 -20.87
CA LEU A 386 7.69 -40.17 -21.89
C LEU A 386 7.67 -40.84 -23.27
N SER A 387 6.74 -40.42 -24.13
CA SER A 387 6.68 -40.87 -25.52
C SER A 387 7.53 -39.99 -26.43
N GLU A 388 8.13 -40.57 -27.47
CA GLU A 388 8.89 -39.86 -28.49
C GLU A 388 8.05 -38.74 -29.15
N GLY A 389 8.68 -37.63 -29.48
CA GLY A 389 8.05 -36.45 -30.09
C GLY A 389 7.41 -35.46 -29.09
N GLN A 390 7.31 -35.81 -27.80
CA GLN A 390 6.69 -34.97 -26.79
C GLN A 390 7.63 -33.83 -26.34
N ALA A 391 7.07 -32.63 -26.17
CA ALA A 391 7.76 -31.51 -25.55
C ALA A 391 7.78 -31.70 -24.02
N MET A 392 8.92 -31.45 -23.40
CA MET A 392 9.15 -31.61 -21.97
C MET A 392 9.67 -30.32 -21.32
N GLN A 393 9.32 -30.12 -20.07
CA GLN A 393 9.84 -29.02 -19.24
C GLN A 393 11.04 -29.48 -18.41
N ALA A 394 11.88 -28.54 -17.95
CA ALA A 394 12.94 -28.86 -17.00
C ALA A 394 12.36 -29.48 -15.71
N GLY A 395 12.97 -30.57 -15.24
CA GLY A 395 12.52 -31.38 -14.11
C GLY A 395 11.51 -32.48 -14.45
N GLU A 396 11.07 -32.62 -15.70
CA GLU A 396 10.12 -33.66 -16.11
C GLU A 396 10.80 -35.04 -16.23
N LEU A 397 10.12 -36.11 -15.80
CA LEU A 397 10.69 -37.46 -15.75
C LEU A 397 10.61 -38.16 -17.11
N ILE A 398 11.76 -38.36 -17.75
CA ILE A 398 11.92 -38.99 -19.08
C ILE A 398 11.80 -40.50 -18.98
N ALA A 399 12.58 -41.09 -18.08
CA ALA A 399 12.65 -42.53 -17.87
C ALA A 399 13.06 -42.84 -16.43
N ARG A 400 12.80 -44.06 -15.98
CA ARG A 400 13.33 -44.63 -14.73
C ARG A 400 14.48 -45.57 -15.06
N LEU A 401 15.40 -45.72 -14.12
CA LEU A 401 16.54 -46.62 -14.22
C LEU A 401 16.53 -47.54 -12.99
N ASP A 402 16.32 -48.83 -13.22
CA ASP A 402 16.49 -49.86 -12.20
C ASP A 402 17.98 -50.15 -12.08
N LEU A 403 18.62 -49.55 -11.07
CA LEU A 403 20.08 -49.54 -10.91
C LEU A 403 20.62 -50.92 -10.53
N ASP A 404 21.79 -51.26 -11.07
CA ASP A 404 22.52 -52.48 -10.68
C ASP A 404 23.00 -52.40 -9.22
N ASP A 405 23.41 -51.21 -8.77
CA ASP A 405 23.73 -50.90 -7.39
C ASP A 405 22.64 -50.01 -6.76
N PRO A 406 21.65 -50.58 -6.06
CA PRO A 406 20.60 -49.81 -5.41
C PRO A 406 21.12 -48.93 -4.26
N SER A 407 22.36 -49.13 -3.77
CA SER A 407 22.97 -48.28 -2.74
C SER A 407 23.43 -46.92 -3.26
N ALA A 408 23.48 -46.73 -4.58
CA ALA A 408 23.77 -45.45 -5.22
C ALA A 408 22.65 -44.40 -5.06
N VAL A 409 21.43 -44.83 -4.68
CA VAL A 409 20.28 -43.94 -4.43
C VAL A 409 20.33 -43.42 -3.00
N ARG A 410 20.68 -42.14 -2.83
CA ARG A 410 20.59 -41.46 -1.54
C ARG A 410 19.27 -40.69 -1.44
N LYS A 411 18.23 -41.36 -0.97
CA LYS A 411 16.93 -40.71 -0.68
C LYS A 411 16.93 -40.15 0.74
N ALA A 412 16.79 -38.84 0.85
CA ALA A 412 16.56 -38.18 2.13
C ALA A 412 15.09 -38.26 2.54
N GLU A 413 14.85 -38.53 3.82
CA GLU A 413 13.50 -38.55 4.39
C GLU A 413 13.03 -37.13 4.70
N PRO A 414 11.76 -36.77 4.42
CA PRO A 414 11.25 -35.45 4.74
C PRO A 414 11.25 -35.20 6.25
N PHE A 415 11.72 -34.01 6.65
CA PHE A 415 11.71 -33.60 8.05
C PHE A 415 10.32 -33.10 8.46
N TYR A 416 9.74 -33.71 9.51
CA TYR A 416 8.41 -33.38 10.02
C TYR A 416 8.39 -32.50 11.27
N GLY A 417 9.56 -32.18 11.86
CA GLY A 417 9.66 -31.34 13.05
C GLY A 417 9.49 -29.84 12.76
N SER A 418 9.43 -29.03 13.81
CA SER A 418 9.34 -27.57 13.73
C SER A 418 10.64 -26.90 14.23
N PHE A 419 10.82 -25.62 13.93
CA PHE A 419 11.87 -24.82 14.57
C PHE A 419 11.68 -24.77 16.10
N PRO A 420 12.77 -24.67 16.88
CA PRO A 420 12.67 -24.35 18.29
C PRO A 420 12.10 -22.93 18.48
N VAL A 421 11.57 -22.65 19.68
CA VAL A 421 11.11 -21.30 20.02
C VAL A 421 12.34 -20.41 20.20
N LEU A 422 12.57 -19.51 19.24
CA LEU A 422 13.68 -18.55 19.23
C LEU A 422 13.12 -17.14 19.34
N GLY A 423 13.84 -16.24 20.02
CA GLY A 423 13.50 -14.82 20.11
C GLY A 423 13.86 -14.05 18.85
N SER A 424 13.66 -12.73 18.89
CA SER A 424 14.02 -11.82 17.80
C SER A 424 15.53 -11.84 17.51
N PRO A 425 15.94 -11.65 16.25
CA PRO A 425 17.36 -11.67 15.86
C PRO A 425 18.17 -10.57 16.54
N THR A 426 17.55 -9.40 16.75
CA THR A 426 18.13 -8.27 17.47
C THR A 426 17.36 -8.03 18.78
N ALA A 427 18.08 -7.69 19.85
CA ALA A 427 17.46 -7.30 21.12
C ALA A 427 16.81 -5.90 21.00
N ILE A 428 15.54 -5.85 20.60
CA ILE A 428 14.78 -4.59 20.54
C ILE A 428 14.30 -4.23 21.95
N SER A 429 14.68 -3.06 22.47
CA SER A 429 14.13 -2.58 23.75
C SER A 429 12.65 -2.26 23.59
N GLY A 430 11.82 -2.63 24.58
CA GLY A 430 10.38 -2.31 24.58
C GLY A 430 10.04 -0.81 24.67
N LYS A 431 11.03 0.09 24.63
CA LYS A 431 10.84 1.54 24.68
C LYS A 431 10.10 2.05 23.44
N VAL A 432 9.23 3.04 23.65
CA VAL A 432 8.31 3.55 22.62
C VAL A 432 9.04 4.09 21.38
N HIS A 433 10.13 4.85 21.54
CA HIS A 433 10.89 5.41 20.40
C HIS A 433 11.53 4.34 19.50
N GLN A 434 12.04 3.24 20.08
CA GLN A 434 12.64 2.15 19.32
C GLN A 434 11.59 1.34 18.58
N ARG A 435 10.45 1.06 19.23
CA ARG A 435 9.28 0.43 18.58
C ARG A 435 8.75 1.30 17.43
N CYS A 436 8.70 2.62 17.63
CA CYS A 436 8.29 3.58 16.61
C CYS A 436 9.26 3.54 15.41
N ALA A 437 10.57 3.59 15.67
CA ALA A 437 11.59 3.52 14.62
C ALA A 437 11.55 2.18 13.84
N ALA A 438 11.38 1.06 14.54
CA ALA A 438 11.23 -0.26 13.91
C ALA A 438 9.98 -0.35 13.03
N SER A 439 8.84 0.12 13.53
CA SER A 439 7.57 0.12 12.78
C SER A 439 7.62 1.07 11.58
N LEU A 440 8.27 2.22 11.72
CA LEU A 440 8.50 3.15 10.61
C LEU A 440 9.42 2.53 9.55
N ASN A 441 10.48 1.82 9.97
CA ASN A 441 11.35 1.10 9.05
C ASN A 441 10.58 -0.01 8.31
N ALA A 442 9.75 -0.79 9.01
CA ALA A 442 8.88 -1.80 8.41
C ALA A 442 7.91 -1.19 7.38
N ALA A 443 7.29 -0.03 7.70
CA ALA A 443 6.45 0.70 6.74
C ALA A 443 7.24 1.10 5.48
N ARG A 444 8.47 1.61 5.64
CA ARG A 444 9.36 1.92 4.50
C ARG A 444 9.77 0.68 3.71
N MET A 445 10.00 -0.46 4.37
CA MET A 445 10.30 -1.72 3.70
C MET A 445 9.12 -2.22 2.87
N ILE A 446 7.88 -2.09 3.37
CA ILE A 446 6.66 -2.35 2.58
C ILE A 446 6.62 -1.45 1.34
N LEU A 447 6.90 -0.16 1.51
CA LEU A 447 6.95 0.80 0.39
C LEU A 447 8.07 0.47 -0.61
N ALA A 448 9.18 -0.11 -0.16
CA ALA A 448 10.26 -0.60 -1.01
C ALA A 448 9.95 -1.95 -1.70
N GLY A 449 8.82 -2.59 -1.38
CA GLY A 449 8.33 -3.82 -2.03
C GLY A 449 8.56 -5.11 -1.24
N TYR A 450 9.10 -5.02 -0.01
CA TYR A 450 9.27 -6.16 0.89
C TYR A 450 7.97 -6.51 1.63
N ASP A 451 7.91 -7.71 2.24
CA ASP A 451 6.71 -8.21 2.91
C ASP A 451 6.81 -8.00 4.43
N HIS A 452 5.76 -7.46 5.03
CA HIS A 452 5.61 -7.27 6.49
C HIS A 452 4.12 -7.36 6.86
N ASN A 453 3.83 -7.58 8.15
CA ASN A 453 2.46 -7.56 8.65
C ASN A 453 1.93 -6.12 8.76
N ILE A 454 1.18 -5.67 7.74
CA ILE A 454 0.68 -4.29 7.62
C ILE A 454 -0.19 -3.89 8.82
N ASP A 455 -1.06 -4.79 9.30
CA ASP A 455 -2.03 -4.46 10.34
C ASP A 455 -1.33 -4.22 11.69
N GLU A 456 -0.29 -5.02 11.97
CA GLU A 456 0.57 -4.85 13.14
C GLU A 456 1.44 -3.58 13.06
N VAL A 457 2.01 -3.29 11.88
CA VAL A 457 2.82 -2.09 11.65
C VAL A 457 2.00 -0.82 11.88
N VAL A 458 0.79 -0.75 11.31
CA VAL A 458 -0.09 0.42 11.48
C VAL A 458 -0.53 0.55 12.94
N GLN A 459 -0.93 -0.55 13.59
CA GLN A 459 -1.35 -0.50 14.99
C GLN A 459 -0.22 -0.05 15.92
N ASN A 460 1.00 -0.56 15.72
CA ASN A 460 2.17 -0.14 16.49
C ASN A 460 2.49 1.34 16.25
N LEU A 461 2.43 1.83 15.00
CA LEU A 461 2.60 3.25 14.70
C LEU A 461 1.56 4.13 15.39
N LEU A 462 0.27 3.75 15.40
CA LEU A 462 -0.78 4.49 16.08
C LEU A 462 -0.49 4.62 17.59
N VAL A 463 -0.20 3.49 18.25
CA VAL A 463 0.10 3.46 19.69
C VAL A 463 1.36 4.26 20.02
N CYS A 464 2.39 4.18 19.17
CA CYS A 464 3.64 4.92 19.37
C CYS A 464 3.47 6.43 19.17
N LEU A 465 2.77 6.86 18.11
CA LEU A 465 2.61 8.27 17.77
C LEU A 465 1.69 9.01 18.74
N ASP A 466 0.72 8.31 19.35
CA ASP A 466 -0.13 8.88 20.38
C ASP A 466 0.55 8.93 21.76
N SER A 467 1.65 8.20 21.98
CA SER A 467 2.34 8.19 23.27
C SER A 467 3.03 9.54 23.59
N PRO A 468 2.78 10.14 24.76
CA PRO A 468 3.42 11.40 25.16
C PRO A 468 4.93 11.25 25.44
N GLU A 469 5.41 10.04 25.69
CA GLU A 469 6.82 9.77 26.01
C GLU A 469 7.73 9.78 24.76
N LEU A 470 7.16 9.56 23.57
CA LEU A 470 7.90 9.44 22.31
C LEU A 470 8.88 10.60 22.05
N PRO A 471 8.46 11.89 22.04
CA PRO A 471 9.35 13.00 21.75
C PRO A 471 10.49 13.14 22.77
N PHE A 472 10.23 12.88 24.06
CA PHE A 472 11.23 12.98 25.11
C PHE A 472 12.32 11.92 24.94
N LEU A 473 11.93 10.69 24.66
CA LEU A 473 12.87 9.60 24.44
C LEU A 473 13.68 9.78 23.15
N GLN A 474 13.04 10.23 22.05
CA GLN A 474 13.75 10.57 20.81
C GLN A 474 14.75 11.71 21.01
N TRP A 475 14.38 12.74 21.79
CA TRP A 475 15.29 13.84 22.11
C TRP A 475 16.48 13.38 22.94
N GLN A 476 16.23 12.57 23.98
CA GLN A 476 17.30 12.01 24.82
C GLN A 476 18.27 11.14 24.01
N GLU A 477 17.78 10.30 23.10
CA GLU A 477 18.62 9.48 22.22
C GLU A 477 19.49 10.35 21.31
N CYS A 478 18.89 11.32 20.60
CA CYS A 478 19.62 12.25 19.74
C CYS A 478 20.65 13.09 20.53
N LEU A 479 20.26 13.61 21.69
CA LEU A 479 21.13 14.43 22.54
C LEU A 479 22.29 13.60 23.10
N ALA A 480 22.05 12.34 23.52
CA ALA A 480 23.09 11.47 24.05
C ALA A 480 24.22 11.22 23.03
N VAL A 481 23.87 11.03 21.76
CA VAL A 481 24.84 10.85 20.66
C VAL A 481 25.65 12.13 20.40
N LEU A 482 25.03 13.31 20.56
CA LEU A 482 25.64 14.61 20.23
C LEU A 482 26.27 15.33 21.42
N ALA A 483 25.99 14.92 22.67
CA ALA A 483 26.33 15.64 23.89
C ALA A 483 27.83 15.96 24.05
N THR A 484 28.72 15.13 23.50
CA THR A 484 30.18 15.34 23.56
C THR A 484 30.70 16.24 22.43
N ARG A 485 29.92 16.41 21.36
CA ARG A 485 30.27 17.20 20.17
C ARG A 485 29.69 18.62 20.20
N LEU A 486 28.64 18.85 20.99
CA LEU A 486 28.01 20.16 21.12
C LEU A 486 28.88 21.14 21.94
N PRO A 487 28.91 22.44 21.60
CA PRO A 487 29.51 23.48 22.44
C PRO A 487 28.92 23.46 23.85
N LYS A 488 29.78 23.65 24.87
CA LYS A 488 29.40 23.56 26.29
C LYS A 488 28.23 24.50 26.66
N ASP A 489 28.27 25.73 26.14
CA ASP A 489 27.25 26.74 26.44
C ASP A 489 25.88 26.34 25.85
N LEU A 490 25.88 25.85 24.59
CA LEU A 490 24.67 25.36 23.92
C LEU A 490 24.09 24.15 24.65
N ARG A 491 24.93 23.18 24.99
CA ARG A 491 24.51 21.97 25.71
C ARG A 491 23.88 22.32 27.05
N THR A 492 24.51 23.20 27.82
CA THR A 492 24.01 23.61 29.14
C THR A 492 22.66 24.31 29.01
N ALA A 493 22.49 25.17 28.01
CA ALA A 493 21.22 25.84 27.74
C ALA A 493 20.10 24.86 27.34
N LEU A 494 20.40 23.87 26.49
CA LEU A 494 19.45 22.84 26.08
C LEU A 494 19.05 21.92 27.23
N GLU A 495 20.01 21.43 28.02
CA GLU A 495 19.74 20.58 29.19
C GLU A 495 18.96 21.33 30.26
N ALA A 496 19.26 22.61 30.51
CA ALA A 496 18.52 23.42 31.47
C ALA A 496 17.05 23.58 31.06
N LYS A 497 16.81 23.88 29.77
CA LYS A 497 15.46 24.00 29.22
C LYS A 497 14.71 22.67 29.17
N PHE A 498 15.40 21.56 28.95
CA PHE A 498 14.80 20.23 28.94
C PHE A 498 14.44 19.73 30.35
N ARG A 499 15.29 19.97 31.35
CA ARG A 499 15.03 19.57 32.76
C ARG A 499 13.80 20.21 33.37
N GLU A 500 13.38 21.38 32.88
CA GLU A 500 12.11 22.01 33.28
C GLU A 500 10.90 21.09 33.00
N PHE A 501 11.02 20.10 32.10
CA PHE A 501 9.92 19.23 31.65
C PHE A 501 10.13 17.73 31.97
N GLU A 502 11.30 17.33 32.47
CA GLU A 502 11.68 15.92 32.71
C GLU A 502 11.06 15.30 33.98
N GLY A 503 10.39 16.11 34.82
CA GLY A 503 9.90 15.70 36.15
C GLY A 503 8.37 15.61 36.34
N PHE A 504 7.57 15.80 35.29
CA PHE A 504 6.11 15.79 35.44
C PHE A 504 5.53 14.37 35.25
N PRO A 505 4.65 13.91 36.16
CA PRO A 505 3.98 12.63 35.99
C PRO A 505 3.07 12.65 34.75
N SER A 506 3.03 11.52 34.03
CA SER A 506 2.27 11.25 32.79
C SER A 506 0.75 11.53 32.88
N SER A 507 0.24 11.82 34.07
CA SER A 507 -1.13 12.27 34.32
C SER A 507 -1.41 13.72 33.89
N LEU A 508 -0.38 14.56 33.73
CA LEU A 508 -0.50 15.90 33.17
C LEU A 508 -0.07 15.82 31.70
N ASN A 509 -1.00 16.09 30.79
CA ASN A 509 -0.81 16.04 29.34
C ASN A 509 0.09 17.21 28.88
N ILE A 510 1.37 17.18 29.25
CA ILE A 510 2.34 18.27 29.00
C ILE A 510 3.01 18.01 27.65
N ASP A 511 2.84 18.97 26.74
CA ASP A 511 3.45 18.91 25.43
C ASP A 511 4.97 19.11 25.47
N PHE A 512 5.68 18.39 24.60
CA PHE A 512 7.13 18.52 24.43
C PHE A 512 7.51 19.96 24.04
N PRO A 513 8.53 20.57 24.67
CA PRO A 513 8.88 22.00 24.51
C PRO A 513 9.64 22.30 23.20
N ALA A 514 9.14 21.83 22.06
CA ALA A 514 9.77 21.99 20.75
C ALA A 514 10.10 23.45 20.42
N LYS A 515 9.14 24.38 20.54
CA LYS A 515 9.36 25.80 20.19
C LYS A 515 10.46 26.47 21.02
N LEU A 516 10.56 26.12 22.31
CA LEU A 516 11.60 26.67 23.20
C LEU A 516 12.99 26.13 22.83
N LEU A 517 13.10 24.82 22.59
CA LEU A 517 14.35 24.20 22.17
C LEU A 517 14.80 24.72 20.80
N LYS A 518 13.87 24.91 19.85
CA LYS A 518 14.13 25.50 18.53
C LYS A 518 14.77 26.88 18.67
N GLY A 519 14.19 27.74 19.51
CA GLY A 519 14.70 29.08 19.76
C GLY A 519 16.14 29.09 20.26
N VAL A 520 16.50 28.17 21.16
CA VAL A 520 17.89 28.03 21.64
C VAL A 520 18.84 27.64 20.50
N LEU A 521 18.44 26.70 19.65
CA LEU A 521 19.25 26.26 18.51
C LEU A 521 19.41 27.39 17.46
N GLU A 522 18.34 28.12 17.14
CA GLU A 522 18.36 29.22 16.18
C GLU A 522 19.21 30.39 16.67
N VAL A 523 19.13 30.73 17.96
CA VAL A 523 19.99 31.74 18.59
C VAL A 523 21.46 31.34 18.45
N HIS A 524 21.80 30.07 18.73
CA HIS A 524 23.17 29.60 18.55
C HIS A 524 23.64 29.73 17.09
N LEU A 525 22.86 29.23 16.13
CA LEU A 525 23.18 29.29 14.70
C LEU A 525 23.31 30.74 14.18
N SER A 526 22.56 31.67 14.75
CA SER A 526 22.65 33.11 14.43
C SER A 526 23.89 33.77 15.02
N SER A 527 24.38 33.28 16.15
CA SER A 527 25.60 33.78 16.83
C SER A 527 26.90 33.27 16.21
N CYS A 528 26.86 32.20 15.41
CA CYS A 528 28.03 31.60 14.77
C CYS A 528 28.62 32.49 13.67
N HIS A 529 29.95 32.50 13.54
CA HIS A 529 30.64 33.20 12.47
C HIS A 529 30.32 32.57 11.09
N LYS A 530 30.21 33.38 10.02
CA LYS A 530 29.79 32.92 8.67
C LYS A 530 30.58 31.74 8.10
N LYS A 531 31.85 31.58 8.49
CA LYS A 531 32.73 30.48 8.04
C LYS A 531 32.44 29.15 8.74
N GLU A 532 31.94 29.18 9.97
CA GLU A 532 31.70 27.99 10.81
C GLU A 532 30.23 27.59 10.82
N LYS A 533 29.34 28.51 10.43
CA LYS A 533 27.89 28.32 10.40
C LYS A 533 27.46 27.01 9.74
N GLY A 534 28.00 26.67 8.56
CA GLY A 534 27.65 25.44 7.86
C GLY A 534 28.08 24.15 8.59
N ALA A 535 29.15 24.19 9.40
CA ALA A 535 29.56 23.05 10.21
C ALA A 535 28.66 22.89 11.45
N HIS A 536 28.30 24.00 12.10
CA HIS A 536 27.37 24.01 13.23
C HIS A 536 25.94 23.63 12.82
N GLU A 537 25.48 24.07 11.65
CA GLU A 537 24.19 23.66 11.08
C GLU A 537 24.15 22.13 10.91
N ARG A 538 25.16 21.51 10.30
CA ARG A 538 25.24 20.05 10.15
C ARG A 538 25.32 19.30 11.48
N LEU A 539 25.99 19.88 12.48
CA LEU A 539 26.13 19.28 13.81
C LEU A 539 24.78 19.25 14.56
N VAL A 540 24.00 20.32 14.45
CA VAL A 540 22.73 20.51 15.16
C VAL A 540 21.53 19.97 14.37
N GLU A 541 21.68 19.71 13.07
CA GLU A 541 20.59 19.30 12.17
C GLU A 541 19.70 18.16 12.70
N PRO A 542 20.22 17.06 13.31
CA PRO A 542 19.36 16.02 13.86
C PRO A 542 18.40 16.53 14.97
N LEU A 543 18.89 17.41 15.85
CA LEU A 543 18.09 18.03 16.91
C LEU A 543 17.11 19.06 16.33
N MET A 544 17.57 19.84 15.35
CA MET A 544 16.74 20.83 14.66
C MET A 544 15.58 20.17 13.90
N SER A 545 15.85 19.09 13.18
CA SER A 545 14.85 18.33 12.43
C SER A 545 13.80 17.70 13.36
N LEU A 546 14.25 17.08 14.46
CA LEU A 546 13.36 16.52 15.47
C LEU A 546 12.43 17.60 16.05
N VAL A 547 12.99 18.72 16.49
CA VAL A 547 12.22 19.80 17.08
C VAL A 547 11.25 20.44 16.08
N LYS A 548 11.66 20.64 14.82
CA LYS A 548 10.76 21.11 13.75
C LYS A 548 9.59 20.17 13.54
N SER A 549 9.83 18.86 13.58
CA SER A 549 8.76 17.87 13.39
C SER A 549 7.69 17.92 14.49
N TYR A 550 8.05 18.32 15.72
CA TYR A 550 7.13 18.47 16.85
C TYR A 550 6.60 19.91 17.07
N GLU A 551 6.81 20.84 16.13
CA GLU A 551 6.36 22.24 16.27
C GLU A 551 4.83 22.38 16.39
N GLY A 552 4.10 21.46 15.76
CA GLY A 552 2.64 21.29 15.87
C GLY A 552 2.20 20.26 16.90
N GLY A 553 3.06 19.92 17.87
CA GLY A 553 2.80 18.87 18.86
C GLY A 553 2.89 17.45 18.27
N ARG A 554 2.28 16.48 18.95
CA ARG A 554 2.28 15.06 18.55
C ARG A 554 1.59 14.84 17.20
N GLU A 555 0.45 15.50 16.98
CA GLU A 555 -0.28 15.46 15.71
C GLU A 555 0.55 16.04 14.55
N GLY A 556 1.28 17.13 14.79
CA GLY A 556 2.21 17.70 13.82
C GLY A 556 3.30 16.72 13.39
N HIS A 557 3.88 15.98 14.36
CA HIS A 557 4.91 14.97 14.08
C HIS A 557 4.35 13.78 13.30
N ALA A 558 3.19 13.26 13.73
CA ALA A 558 2.48 12.19 13.03
C ALA A 558 2.18 12.60 11.57
N ARG A 559 1.78 13.86 11.35
CA ARG A 559 1.57 14.42 10.01
C ARG A 559 2.83 14.40 9.15
N VAL A 560 3.96 14.85 9.69
CA VAL A 560 5.25 14.84 8.95
C VAL A 560 5.62 13.42 8.53
N ILE A 561 5.46 12.44 9.44
CA ILE A 561 5.74 11.02 9.15
C ILE A 561 4.84 10.49 8.02
N VAL A 562 3.53 10.67 8.13
CA VAL A 562 2.57 10.18 7.13
C VAL A 562 2.81 10.86 5.77
N GLN A 563 3.08 12.18 5.75
CA GLN A 563 3.42 12.88 4.52
C GLN A 563 4.71 12.36 3.88
N SER A 564 5.72 11.98 4.68
CA SER A 564 6.96 11.34 4.18
C SER A 564 6.65 9.99 3.53
N LEU A 565 5.86 9.14 4.18
CA LEU A 565 5.47 7.82 3.64
C LEU A 565 4.65 7.97 2.35
N PHE A 566 3.78 8.97 2.28
CA PHE A 566 2.99 9.27 1.07
C PHE A 566 3.88 9.75 -0.07
N GLU A 567 4.89 10.57 0.20
CA GLU A 567 5.85 11.00 -0.82
C GLU A 567 6.69 9.82 -1.34
N GLU A 568 7.18 8.95 -0.45
CA GLU A 568 7.91 7.74 -0.84
C GLU A 568 7.07 6.85 -1.77
N TYR A 569 5.79 6.65 -1.47
CA TYR A 569 4.87 5.93 -2.34
C TYR A 569 4.70 6.61 -3.71
N LEU A 570 4.34 7.90 -3.70
CA LEU A 570 4.00 8.65 -4.92
C LEU A 570 5.20 8.77 -5.86
N SER A 571 6.40 8.96 -5.32
CA SER A 571 7.65 9.08 -6.09
C SER A 571 7.94 7.86 -6.99
N VAL A 572 7.41 6.69 -6.62
CA VAL A 572 7.51 5.46 -7.42
C VAL A 572 6.28 5.30 -8.32
N GLU A 573 5.08 5.35 -7.76
CA GLU A 573 3.86 4.95 -8.48
C GLU A 573 3.42 5.97 -9.54
N GLU A 574 3.74 7.26 -9.39
CA GLU A 574 3.47 8.27 -10.42
C GLU A 574 4.20 7.96 -11.74
N LEU A 575 5.35 7.29 -11.68
CA LEU A 575 6.09 6.88 -12.87
C LEU A 575 5.32 5.83 -13.70
N PHE A 576 4.57 4.96 -13.02
CA PHE A 576 3.86 3.81 -13.60
C PHE A 576 2.36 4.07 -13.84
N SER A 577 1.80 5.18 -13.35
CA SER A 577 0.37 5.52 -13.44
C SER A 577 -0.19 5.44 -14.88
N ASP A 578 0.34 6.23 -15.82
CA ASP A 578 -0.19 6.34 -17.18
C ASP A 578 0.64 5.58 -18.24
N ASN A 579 1.74 4.94 -17.83
CA ASN A 579 2.77 4.48 -18.75
C ASN A 579 2.86 2.96 -18.79
N ILE A 580 3.17 2.43 -19.98
CA ILE A 580 3.48 1.01 -20.14
C ILE A 580 4.76 0.71 -19.36
N LYS A 581 4.73 -0.29 -18.48
CA LYS A 581 5.86 -0.68 -17.60
C LYS A 581 7.21 -0.79 -18.35
N ALA A 582 7.19 -1.31 -19.57
CA ALA A 582 8.36 -1.42 -20.45
C ALA A 582 9.04 -0.06 -20.70
N ASP A 583 8.26 0.94 -21.09
CA ASP A 583 8.76 2.28 -21.41
C ASP A 583 9.26 3.01 -20.17
N VAL A 584 8.61 2.78 -19.01
CA VAL A 584 9.08 3.32 -17.73
C VAL A 584 10.46 2.77 -17.38
N ILE A 585 10.65 1.44 -17.48
CA ILE A 585 11.94 0.80 -17.19
C ILE A 585 13.03 1.32 -18.13
N GLU A 586 12.73 1.48 -19.42
CA GLU A 586 13.71 2.01 -20.38
C GLU A 586 14.08 3.46 -20.08
N ARG A 587 13.11 4.32 -19.72
CA ARG A 587 13.40 5.70 -19.27
C ARG A 587 14.25 5.72 -18.00
N LEU A 588 13.93 4.87 -17.01
CA LEU A 588 14.69 4.77 -15.77
C LEU A 588 16.13 4.27 -16.02
N ARG A 589 16.31 3.33 -16.93
CA ARG A 589 17.63 2.83 -17.36
C ARG A 589 18.48 3.93 -17.98
N LEU A 590 17.88 4.79 -18.81
CA LEU A 590 18.58 5.95 -19.40
C LEU A 590 18.92 7.01 -18.34
N GLN A 591 18.01 7.26 -17.39
CA GLN A 591 18.22 8.22 -16.30
C GLN A 591 19.30 7.75 -15.31
N TYR A 592 19.29 6.48 -14.93
CA TYR A 592 20.18 5.87 -13.93
C TYR A 592 21.25 4.99 -14.56
N LYS A 593 21.82 5.40 -15.71
CA LYS A 593 22.83 4.62 -16.44
C LYS A 593 24.06 4.23 -15.61
N LYS A 594 24.41 5.00 -14.57
CA LYS A 594 25.55 4.73 -13.67
C LYS A 594 25.19 3.85 -12.47
N ASP A 595 23.91 3.69 -12.17
CA ASP A 595 23.40 3.00 -10.99
C ASP A 595 22.13 2.22 -11.35
N LEU A 596 22.32 1.08 -12.01
CA LEU A 596 21.22 0.23 -12.45
C LEU A 596 20.52 -0.49 -11.28
N LEU A 597 21.17 -0.59 -10.11
CA LEU A 597 20.56 -1.17 -8.91
C LEU A 597 19.36 -0.35 -8.44
N LYS A 598 19.43 0.98 -8.54
CA LYS A 598 18.29 1.85 -8.26
C LYS A 598 17.06 1.56 -9.14
N VAL A 599 17.27 1.13 -10.39
CA VAL A 599 16.18 0.70 -11.27
C VAL A 599 15.55 -0.59 -10.76
N VAL A 600 16.37 -1.53 -10.27
CA VAL A 600 15.89 -2.77 -9.64
C VAL A 600 15.04 -2.45 -8.42
N ASP A 601 15.49 -1.54 -7.55
CA ASP A 601 14.76 -1.15 -6.33
C ASP A 601 13.40 -0.50 -6.65
N ILE A 602 13.34 0.40 -7.64
CA ILE A 602 12.09 1.03 -8.07
C ILE A 602 11.11 -0.01 -8.63
N VAL A 603 11.62 -0.96 -9.44
CA VAL A 603 10.78 -2.01 -10.01
C VAL A 603 10.31 -2.99 -8.93
N LEU A 604 11.17 -3.33 -7.97
CA LEU A 604 10.80 -4.16 -6.81
C LEU A 604 9.69 -3.50 -6.00
N SER A 605 9.83 -2.20 -5.70
CA SER A 605 8.80 -1.41 -5.04
C SER A 605 7.46 -1.48 -5.78
N HIS A 606 7.46 -1.29 -7.10
CA HIS A 606 6.25 -1.36 -7.92
C HIS A 606 5.65 -2.78 -8.01
N GLN A 607 6.47 -3.84 -7.96
CA GLN A 607 5.95 -5.22 -7.88
C GLN A 607 5.12 -5.43 -6.59
N GLY A 608 5.47 -4.75 -5.49
CA GLY A 608 4.77 -4.77 -4.21
C GLY A 608 3.52 -3.88 -4.10
N VAL A 609 3.03 -3.30 -5.21
CA VAL A 609 1.95 -2.29 -5.22
C VAL A 609 0.70 -2.69 -4.41
N ARG A 610 0.32 -3.97 -4.39
CA ARG A 610 -0.86 -4.43 -3.63
C ARG A 610 -0.69 -4.22 -2.13
N SER A 611 0.46 -4.62 -1.57
CA SER A 611 0.77 -4.44 -0.15
C SER A 611 0.94 -2.95 0.18
N LYS A 612 1.55 -2.18 -0.71
CA LYS A 612 1.68 -0.72 -0.59
C LYS A 612 0.32 -0.03 -0.52
N ASN A 613 -0.62 -0.40 -1.40
CA ASN A 613 -1.97 0.18 -1.42
C ASN A 613 -2.72 -0.10 -0.13
N LYS A 614 -2.64 -1.33 0.40
CA LYS A 614 -3.25 -1.68 1.69
C LYS A 614 -2.67 -0.81 2.81
N LEU A 615 -1.34 -0.67 2.89
CA LEU A 615 -0.71 0.19 3.91
C LEU A 615 -1.19 1.65 3.82
N ILE A 616 -1.18 2.25 2.63
CA ILE A 616 -1.59 3.65 2.44
C ILE A 616 -3.07 3.84 2.75
N LEU A 617 -3.94 2.90 2.34
CA LEU A 617 -5.37 2.92 2.67
C LEU A 617 -5.59 2.90 4.19
N CYS A 618 -4.93 2.00 4.92
CA CYS A 618 -5.04 1.95 6.38
C CYS A 618 -4.54 3.25 7.04
N LEU A 619 -3.44 3.84 6.55
CA LEU A 619 -2.94 5.13 7.05
C LEU A 619 -3.91 6.28 6.74
N MET A 620 -4.53 6.30 5.55
CA MET A 620 -5.55 7.29 5.19
C MET A 620 -6.77 7.21 6.10
N GLU A 621 -7.18 6.00 6.50
CA GLU A 621 -8.35 5.77 7.34
C GLU A 621 -8.14 6.13 8.80
N GLN A 622 -6.96 5.83 9.35
CA GLN A 622 -6.70 5.99 10.79
C GLN A 622 -6.07 7.34 11.14
N LEU A 623 -5.14 7.84 10.31
CA LEU A 623 -4.35 9.06 10.63
C LEU A 623 -4.73 10.29 9.81
N VAL A 624 -5.22 10.12 8.58
CA VAL A 624 -5.57 11.26 7.71
C VAL A 624 -7.03 11.68 7.88
N TYR A 625 -7.94 10.72 8.03
CA TYR A 625 -9.37 10.96 8.18
C TYR A 625 -9.76 12.01 9.24
N PRO A 626 -9.13 12.08 10.43
CA PRO A 626 -9.46 13.11 11.43
C PRO A 626 -9.20 14.55 10.96
N SER A 627 -8.21 14.76 10.09
CA SER A 627 -7.86 16.10 9.57
C SER A 627 -7.36 16.04 8.12
N PRO A 628 -8.24 15.80 7.13
CA PRO A 628 -7.80 15.57 5.76
C PRO A 628 -7.25 16.84 5.09
N ALA A 629 -7.65 18.03 5.55
CA ALA A 629 -7.19 19.33 5.03
C ALA A 629 -5.67 19.49 5.14
N ALA A 630 -5.07 18.87 6.15
CA ALA A 630 -3.63 18.84 6.37
C ALA A 630 -2.85 18.08 5.25
N TYR A 631 -3.52 17.24 4.46
CA TYR A 631 -2.89 16.38 3.45
C TYR A 631 -3.33 16.70 2.03
N ARG A 632 -4.01 17.84 1.82
CA ARG A 632 -4.62 18.26 0.55
C ARG A 632 -3.72 18.03 -0.67
N ASP A 633 -2.48 18.51 -0.64
CA ASP A 633 -1.54 18.39 -1.77
C ASP A 633 -1.23 16.93 -2.13
N LYS A 634 -1.09 16.06 -1.12
CA LYS A 634 -0.83 14.62 -1.35
C LYS A 634 -2.09 13.92 -1.85
N LEU A 635 -3.25 14.24 -1.28
CA LEU A 635 -4.54 13.65 -1.69
C LEU A 635 -4.88 14.00 -3.15
N ILE A 636 -4.55 15.21 -3.62
CA ILE A 636 -4.71 15.60 -5.03
C ILE A 636 -3.88 14.68 -5.92
N ARG A 637 -2.59 14.47 -5.61
CA ARG A 637 -1.71 13.58 -6.37
C ARG A 637 -2.22 12.13 -6.38
N PHE A 638 -2.70 11.63 -5.25
CA PHE A 638 -3.32 10.29 -5.19
C PHE A 638 -4.58 10.15 -6.04
N SER A 639 -5.43 11.19 -6.09
CA SER A 639 -6.64 11.18 -6.92
C SER A 639 -6.35 11.14 -8.44
N GLN A 640 -5.14 11.54 -8.85
CA GLN A 640 -4.71 11.58 -10.26
C GLN A 640 -4.09 10.26 -10.76
N LEU A 641 -3.99 9.23 -9.91
CA LEU A 641 -3.43 7.94 -10.29
C LEU A 641 -4.41 7.14 -11.17
N ASN A 642 -4.03 6.90 -12.43
CA ASN A 642 -4.91 6.42 -13.50
C ASN A 642 -4.61 4.96 -13.90
N HIS A 643 -4.67 4.03 -12.94
CA HIS A 643 -4.53 2.60 -13.23
C HIS A 643 -5.44 1.76 -12.33
N THR A 644 -5.89 0.59 -12.81
CA THR A 644 -6.80 -0.31 -12.07
C THR A 644 -6.29 -0.66 -10.68
N ASN A 645 -4.96 -0.78 -10.54
CA ASN A 645 -4.29 -1.10 -9.29
C ASN A 645 -4.50 -0.02 -8.22
N TYR A 646 -4.64 1.26 -8.59
CA TYR A 646 -4.74 2.39 -7.65
C TYR A 646 -6.18 2.84 -7.37
N SER A 647 -7.16 2.23 -8.03
CA SER A 647 -8.55 2.71 -8.04
C SER A 647 -9.17 2.94 -6.66
N GLU A 648 -9.06 1.98 -5.74
CA GLU A 648 -9.58 2.11 -4.38
C GLU A 648 -8.93 3.28 -3.62
N LEU A 649 -7.64 3.48 -3.84
CA LEU A 649 -6.84 4.50 -3.19
C LEU A 649 -7.13 5.90 -3.76
N ALA A 650 -7.24 6.01 -5.08
CA ALA A 650 -7.66 7.24 -5.75
C ALA A 650 -9.08 7.64 -5.33
N LEU A 651 -10.00 6.69 -5.25
CA LEU A 651 -11.37 6.91 -4.77
C LEU A 651 -11.37 7.42 -3.31
N LYS A 652 -10.62 6.78 -2.42
CA LYS A 652 -10.52 7.22 -1.02
C LYS A 652 -9.92 8.61 -0.89
N ALA A 653 -8.86 8.89 -1.65
CA ALA A 653 -8.21 10.20 -1.66
C ALA A 653 -9.16 11.30 -2.15
N SER A 654 -9.91 11.04 -3.22
CA SER A 654 -11.00 11.91 -3.68
C SER A 654 -11.99 12.11 -2.54
N GLN A 655 -12.61 11.07 -1.98
CA GLN A 655 -13.58 11.19 -0.88
C GLN A 655 -13.10 12.10 0.26
N LEU A 656 -11.85 11.95 0.68
CA LEU A 656 -11.22 12.79 1.70
C LEU A 656 -11.06 14.26 1.25
N LEU A 657 -10.78 14.55 -0.02
CA LEU A 657 -10.77 15.92 -0.53
C LEU A 657 -12.15 16.59 -0.47
N GLU A 658 -13.24 15.91 -0.82
CA GLU A 658 -14.58 16.53 -0.69
C GLU A 658 -15.02 16.72 0.76
N HIS A 659 -14.55 15.86 1.67
CA HIS A 659 -14.69 16.11 3.11
C HIS A 659 -14.09 17.49 3.46
N THR A 660 -12.88 17.80 2.97
CA THR A 660 -12.26 19.11 3.21
C THR A 660 -13.09 20.25 2.61
N LYS A 661 -13.59 20.10 1.38
CA LYS A 661 -14.41 21.12 0.72
C LYS A 661 -15.72 21.37 1.47
N LEU A 662 -16.38 20.33 1.97
CA LEU A 662 -17.60 20.47 2.77
C LEU A 662 -17.33 21.17 4.10
N SER A 663 -16.24 20.82 4.79
CA SER A 663 -15.86 21.46 6.05
C SER A 663 -15.56 22.95 5.83
N GLU A 664 -14.78 23.28 4.78
CA GLU A 664 -14.48 24.66 4.37
C GLU A 664 -15.77 25.42 4.01
N LEU A 665 -16.67 24.80 3.25
CA LEU A 665 -17.97 25.37 2.87
C LEU A 665 -18.84 25.65 4.11
N ARG A 666 -18.90 24.72 5.07
CA ARG A 666 -19.66 24.89 6.31
C ARG A 666 -19.12 26.07 7.13
N SER A 667 -17.80 26.16 7.30
CA SER A 667 -17.18 27.30 7.97
C SER A 667 -17.42 28.61 7.22
N ALA A 668 -17.41 28.59 5.88
CA ALA A 668 -17.69 29.76 5.06
C ALA A 668 -19.16 30.22 5.14
N ILE A 669 -20.12 29.29 5.14
CA ILE A 669 -21.55 29.58 5.32
C ILE A 669 -21.79 30.17 6.71
N ALA A 670 -21.26 29.54 7.76
CA ALA A 670 -21.37 30.03 9.12
C ALA A 670 -20.83 31.47 9.22
N ARG A 671 -19.63 31.71 8.68
CA ARG A 671 -19.03 33.05 8.64
C ARG A 671 -19.88 34.06 7.86
N SER A 672 -20.33 33.70 6.65
CA SER A 672 -21.12 34.60 5.78
C SER A 672 -22.47 35.01 6.39
N LEU A 673 -23.12 34.08 7.09
CA LEU A 673 -24.39 34.30 7.76
C LEU A 673 -24.23 34.95 9.16
N SER A 674 -23.05 34.86 9.80
CA SER A 674 -22.74 35.49 11.10
C SER A 674 -22.09 36.89 10.99
N GLU A 675 -21.17 37.14 10.05
CA GLU A 675 -20.32 38.36 9.96
C GLU A 675 -21.09 39.68 9.79
N LEU A 676 -22.37 39.63 9.43
CA LEU A 676 -23.23 40.81 9.32
C LEU A 676 -23.55 41.48 10.67
N GLU A 677 -23.08 40.92 11.79
CA GLU A 677 -23.19 41.54 13.12
C GLU A 677 -21.90 42.23 13.60
N MET A 678 -20.72 41.95 13.03
CA MET A 678 -19.43 42.43 13.58
C MET A 678 -18.61 43.37 12.69
N PHE A 679 -18.87 43.48 11.38
CA PHE A 679 -17.97 44.18 10.43
C PHE A 679 -18.47 45.51 9.86
N THR A 680 -19.39 46.18 10.53
CA THR A 680 -19.68 47.58 10.18
C THR A 680 -19.23 48.45 11.35
N GLU A 681 -18.08 49.11 11.21
CA GLU A 681 -17.82 50.38 11.91
C GLU A 681 -18.92 51.41 11.58
N ASP A 682 -19.65 51.20 10.47
CA ASP A 682 -20.90 51.88 10.10
C ASP A 682 -22.19 51.23 10.65
N GLY A 683 -22.07 50.31 11.62
CA GLY A 683 -23.19 49.47 12.11
C GLY A 683 -24.28 50.22 12.85
N GLU A 684 -23.99 51.43 13.31
CA GLU A 684 -24.96 52.34 13.89
C GLU A 684 -25.64 53.23 12.83
N ASN A 685 -25.09 53.34 11.61
CA ASN A 685 -25.55 54.24 10.54
C ASN A 685 -26.24 53.55 9.35
N MET A 686 -26.28 52.22 9.29
CA MET A 686 -27.03 51.48 8.26
C MET A 686 -28.49 51.24 8.69
N ASP A 687 -29.44 51.88 7.98
CA ASP A 687 -30.88 51.65 8.12
C ASP A 687 -31.22 50.14 8.18
N THR A 688 -31.97 49.74 9.21
CA THR A 688 -32.49 48.38 9.43
C THR A 688 -33.04 47.65 8.18
N PRO A 689 -33.76 48.31 7.24
CA PRO A 689 -34.17 47.67 5.99
C PRO A 689 -33.02 47.28 5.04
N LYS A 690 -31.94 48.07 4.93
CA LYS A 690 -30.78 47.75 4.07
C LYS A 690 -30.04 46.52 4.59
N ARG A 691 -29.92 46.38 5.91
CA ARG A 691 -29.35 45.19 6.56
C ARG A 691 -30.15 43.92 6.28
N LYS A 692 -31.49 44.00 6.37
CA LYS A 692 -32.38 42.88 6.01
C LYS A 692 -32.28 42.51 4.53
N SER A 693 -32.12 43.49 3.64
CA SER A 693 -31.90 43.24 2.20
C SER A 693 -30.60 42.47 1.96
N ALA A 694 -29.48 42.92 2.54
CA ALA A 694 -28.17 42.27 2.38
C ALA A 694 -28.14 40.83 2.89
N ILE A 695 -28.80 40.53 4.03
CA ILE A 695 -28.93 39.16 4.54
C ILE A 695 -29.78 38.30 3.59
N ASN A 696 -30.91 38.83 3.11
CA ASN A 696 -31.76 38.12 2.16
C ASN A 696 -31.05 37.84 0.83
N GLU A 697 -30.24 38.78 0.33
CA GLU A 697 -29.40 38.59 -0.86
C GLU A 697 -28.39 37.44 -0.66
N ARG A 698 -27.65 37.43 0.46
CA ARG A 698 -26.71 36.32 0.76
C ARG A 698 -27.41 34.97 0.92
N MET A 699 -28.58 34.92 1.55
CA MET A 699 -29.38 33.68 1.61
C MET A 699 -29.83 33.24 0.21
N GLN A 700 -30.20 34.18 -0.66
CA GLN A 700 -30.57 33.88 -2.05
C GLN A 700 -29.38 33.38 -2.88
N ASP A 701 -28.18 33.91 -2.64
CA ASP A 701 -26.95 33.41 -3.25
C ASP A 701 -26.68 31.96 -2.86
N LEU A 702 -26.83 31.61 -1.58
CA LEU A 702 -26.70 30.23 -1.08
C LEU A 702 -27.78 29.29 -1.65
N VAL A 703 -29.01 29.77 -1.82
CA VAL A 703 -30.13 29.02 -2.39
C VAL A 703 -29.88 28.67 -3.87
N SER A 704 -29.25 29.58 -4.62
CA SER A 704 -28.93 29.39 -6.05
C SER A 704 -27.51 28.86 -6.33
N ALA A 705 -26.70 28.67 -5.29
CA ALA A 705 -25.31 28.21 -5.43
C ALA A 705 -25.22 26.76 -5.96
N PRO A 706 -24.33 26.48 -6.94
CA PRO A 706 -24.10 25.16 -7.51
C PRO A 706 -23.12 24.33 -6.65
N LEU A 707 -23.36 24.27 -5.35
CA LEU A 707 -22.54 23.56 -4.35
C LEU A 707 -23.45 22.72 -3.46
N ALA A 708 -22.88 21.76 -2.72
CA ALA A 708 -23.58 20.92 -1.73
C ALA A 708 -23.96 21.67 -0.43
N VAL A 709 -24.67 22.80 -0.59
CA VAL A 709 -25.09 23.69 0.48
C VAL A 709 -26.05 22.98 1.44
N GLU A 710 -26.90 22.08 0.95
CA GLU A 710 -27.84 21.30 1.77
C GLU A 710 -27.13 20.54 2.88
N ASP A 711 -26.04 19.84 2.55
CA ASP A 711 -25.25 19.04 3.49
C ASP A 711 -24.52 19.93 4.50
N ALA A 712 -23.92 21.03 4.04
CA ALA A 712 -23.21 21.96 4.89
C ALA A 712 -24.15 22.67 5.89
N LEU A 713 -25.38 23.00 5.47
CA LEU A 713 -26.41 23.62 6.32
C LEU A 713 -26.89 22.66 7.42
N VAL A 714 -27.13 21.39 7.11
CA VAL A 714 -27.54 20.38 8.13
C VAL A 714 -26.51 20.27 9.25
N GLY A 715 -25.22 20.38 8.92
CA GLY A 715 -24.14 20.44 9.91
C GLY A 715 -24.25 21.62 10.89
N LEU A 716 -24.97 22.68 10.55
CA LEU A 716 -25.18 23.87 11.37
C LEU A 716 -26.54 23.88 12.09
N PHE A 717 -27.33 22.81 12.00
CA PHE A 717 -28.63 22.73 12.66
C PHE A 717 -28.54 22.69 14.19
N ASP A 718 -27.39 22.37 14.79
CA ASP A 718 -27.19 22.46 16.26
C ASP A 718 -26.20 23.54 16.69
N HIS A 719 -26.04 24.60 15.87
CA HIS A 719 -25.16 25.70 16.23
C HIS A 719 -25.64 26.40 17.52
N SER A 720 -24.69 26.90 18.31
CA SER A 720 -24.94 27.57 19.61
C SER A 720 -25.67 28.90 19.44
N ASP A 721 -25.35 29.65 18.39
CA ASP A 721 -26.04 30.89 18.01
C ASP A 721 -27.42 30.62 17.38
N HIS A 722 -28.48 31.02 18.09
CA HIS A 722 -29.88 30.88 17.67
C HIS A 722 -30.24 31.72 16.44
N THR A 723 -29.58 32.86 16.22
CA THR A 723 -29.87 33.74 15.06
C THR A 723 -29.31 33.13 13.78
N LEU A 724 -28.07 32.66 13.81
CA LEU A 724 -27.46 31.91 12.72
C LEU A 724 -28.28 30.67 12.40
N GLN A 725 -28.66 29.92 13.42
CA GLN A 725 -29.42 28.69 13.23
C GLN A 725 -30.79 28.93 12.58
N ARG A 726 -31.49 30.02 12.93
CA ARG A 726 -32.71 30.44 12.21
C ARG A 726 -32.45 30.68 10.73
N ARG A 727 -31.40 31.45 10.41
CA ARG A 727 -31.02 31.77 9.02
C ARG A 727 -30.64 30.52 8.24
N VAL A 728 -29.94 29.57 8.87
CA VAL A 728 -29.55 28.28 8.29
C VAL A 728 -30.77 27.43 7.92
N VAL A 729 -31.72 27.25 8.84
CA VAL A 729 -32.94 26.46 8.59
C VAL A 729 -33.83 27.12 7.54
N GLU A 730 -33.98 28.44 7.59
CA GLU A 730 -34.72 29.20 6.59
C GLU A 730 -34.09 29.08 5.19
N THR A 731 -32.76 29.20 5.09
CA THR A 731 -32.01 29.02 3.82
C THR A 731 -32.19 27.60 3.28
N TYR A 732 -32.17 26.59 4.16
CA TYR A 732 -32.38 25.19 3.78
C TYR A 732 -33.78 24.97 3.18
N ILE A 733 -34.83 25.47 3.82
CA ILE A 733 -36.21 25.37 3.32
C ILE A 733 -36.37 26.12 1.99
N ARG A 734 -35.85 27.36 1.90
CA ARG A 734 -35.85 28.15 0.65
C ARG A 734 -35.19 27.39 -0.50
N ARG A 735 -34.12 26.65 -0.22
CA ARG A 735 -33.36 25.90 -1.22
C ARG A 735 -34.08 24.64 -1.70
N LEU A 736 -34.77 23.93 -0.82
CA LEU A 736 -35.52 22.70 -1.18
C LEU A 736 -36.79 23.00 -1.97
N TYR A 737 -37.54 24.04 -1.60
CA TYR A 737 -38.86 24.33 -2.16
C TYR A 737 -38.84 25.42 -3.25
N GLN A 738 -37.67 25.86 -3.72
CA GLN A 738 -37.59 26.81 -4.84
C GLN A 738 -38.05 26.16 -6.16
N PRO A 739 -38.88 26.83 -6.99
CA PRO A 739 -39.41 28.19 -6.86
C PRO A 739 -40.80 28.28 -6.18
N TYR A 740 -41.35 27.15 -5.73
CA TYR A 740 -42.75 27.04 -5.29
C TYR A 740 -43.01 27.45 -3.83
N LEU A 741 -41.97 27.79 -3.07
CA LEU A 741 -42.11 28.34 -1.72
C LEU A 741 -42.90 29.65 -1.75
N VAL A 742 -43.95 29.76 -0.94
CA VAL A 742 -44.69 31.02 -0.77
C VAL A 742 -43.77 32.01 -0.04
N LYS A 743 -43.50 33.16 -0.67
CA LYS A 743 -42.60 34.19 -0.11
C LYS A 743 -43.05 34.60 1.30
N GLU A 744 -42.09 34.71 2.21
CA GLU A 744 -42.29 35.12 3.62
C GLU A 744 -43.18 34.17 4.47
N SER A 745 -43.45 32.94 4.00
CA SER A 745 -44.26 31.97 4.75
C SER A 745 -43.49 31.23 5.86
N VAL A 746 -42.16 31.23 5.84
CA VAL A 746 -41.33 30.47 6.79
C VAL A 746 -41.40 31.08 8.19
N ARG A 747 -41.97 30.34 9.14
CA ARG A 747 -42.05 30.67 10.57
C ARG A 747 -41.21 29.68 11.37
N MET A 748 -40.70 30.12 12.52
CA MET A 748 -39.89 29.28 13.41
C MET A 748 -40.27 29.51 14.87
N GLN A 749 -40.56 28.43 15.59
CA GLN A 749 -40.96 28.42 17.00
C GLN A 749 -40.04 27.54 17.84
N TRP A 750 -39.85 27.98 19.09
CA TRP A 750 -39.03 27.28 20.08
C TRP A 750 -39.93 26.54 21.05
N HIS A 751 -39.80 25.21 21.12
CA HIS A 751 -40.53 24.37 22.04
C HIS A 751 -39.57 23.77 23.09
N ARG A 752 -40.08 23.39 24.27
CA ARG A 752 -39.24 22.77 25.33
C ARG A 752 -38.57 21.47 24.86
N SER A 753 -39.18 20.79 23.90
CA SER A 753 -38.80 19.47 23.41
C SER A 753 -37.98 19.51 22.11
N GLY A 754 -37.75 20.70 21.54
CA GLY A 754 -37.07 20.89 20.25
C GLY A 754 -37.52 22.14 19.52
N ARG A 755 -37.24 22.26 18.22
CA ARG A 755 -37.53 23.45 17.41
C ARG A 755 -38.47 23.07 16.26
N ILE A 756 -39.39 23.96 15.91
CA ILE A 756 -40.38 23.73 14.85
C ILE A 756 -40.24 24.87 13.83
N ALA A 757 -40.21 24.52 12.55
CA ALA A 757 -40.33 25.46 11.44
C ALA A 757 -41.51 25.08 10.57
N SER A 758 -42.33 26.04 10.15
CA SER A 758 -43.55 25.84 9.36
C SER A 758 -43.53 26.77 8.14
N TRP A 759 -44.02 26.33 6.98
CA TRP A 759 -44.10 27.13 5.75
C TRP A 759 -45.23 26.66 4.83
N GLU A 760 -45.55 27.49 3.84
CA GLU A 760 -46.51 27.17 2.77
C GLU A 760 -45.78 27.04 1.44
N PHE A 761 -46.18 26.07 0.62
CA PHE A 761 -45.66 25.88 -0.73
C PHE A 761 -46.77 25.50 -1.70
N LEU A 762 -46.52 25.71 -2.99
CA LEU A 762 -47.45 25.38 -4.06
C LEU A 762 -47.03 24.04 -4.69
N GLU A 763 -47.94 23.09 -4.73
CA GLU A 763 -47.73 21.85 -5.47
C GLU A 763 -48.43 21.97 -6.83
N GLU A 764 -47.67 21.89 -7.93
CA GLU A 764 -48.27 21.82 -9.27
C GLU A 764 -48.73 20.36 -9.50
N HIS A 765 -50.03 20.10 -9.36
CA HIS A 765 -50.66 18.82 -9.70
C HIS A 765 -51.53 18.97 -10.96
N ILE A 766 -51.52 17.94 -11.80
CA ILE A 766 -52.50 17.74 -12.88
C ILE A 766 -53.42 16.62 -12.41
N GLU A 767 -54.61 16.95 -11.90
CA GLU A 767 -55.62 15.96 -11.51
C GLU A 767 -56.74 15.83 -12.55
N ARG A 768 -57.14 14.58 -12.82
CA ARG A 768 -58.33 14.20 -13.59
C ARG A 768 -59.60 14.57 -12.83
N LYS A 769 -60.41 15.50 -13.33
CA LYS A 769 -61.80 15.64 -12.90
C LYS A 769 -62.76 14.92 -13.84
N ASN A 770 -63.43 13.89 -13.32
CA ASN A 770 -64.66 13.35 -13.91
C ASN A 770 -65.82 14.29 -13.54
N GLY A 771 -66.37 15.01 -14.51
CA GLY A 771 -67.58 15.80 -14.33
C GLY A 771 -67.96 16.52 -15.62
N PHE A 772 -69.06 16.08 -16.23
CA PHE A 772 -69.70 16.74 -17.36
C PHE A 772 -70.18 18.13 -16.93
N GLU A 773 -69.78 19.20 -17.63
CA GLU A 773 -70.62 20.36 -17.90
C GLU A 773 -70.02 21.25 -19.01
N GLU A 774 -70.90 21.96 -19.70
CA GLU A 774 -70.80 22.45 -21.07
C GLU A 774 -70.30 23.92 -21.19
N GLN A 775 -69.65 24.26 -22.33
CA GLN A 775 -69.43 25.59 -22.95
C GLN A 775 -68.31 26.50 -22.35
N THR A 776 -67.46 27.28 -23.05
CA THR A 776 -67.45 28.06 -24.34
C THR A 776 -65.99 28.26 -24.86
N PRO A 777 -65.74 28.64 -26.13
CA PRO A 777 -64.40 28.81 -26.70
C PRO A 777 -63.97 30.29 -26.77
N ASP A 778 -63.13 30.75 -25.85
CA ASP A 778 -62.17 31.85 -26.06
C ASP A 778 -61.43 32.18 -24.74
N LYS A 779 -60.29 31.50 -24.52
CA LYS A 779 -59.16 31.89 -23.65
C LYS A 779 -58.04 30.85 -23.79
N PRO A 780 -56.75 31.21 -23.70
CA PRO A 780 -55.66 30.26 -23.81
C PRO A 780 -55.75 29.20 -22.71
N LEU A 781 -55.75 27.93 -23.14
CA LEU A 781 -55.98 26.72 -22.35
C LEU A 781 -54.73 26.35 -21.53
N VAL A 782 -54.40 27.14 -20.50
CA VAL A 782 -53.57 26.71 -19.37
C VAL A 782 -54.12 27.36 -18.10
N GLN A 783 -55.06 26.69 -17.41
CA GLN A 783 -55.34 27.01 -16.00
C GLN A 783 -54.57 26.01 -15.14
N LYS A 784 -53.38 26.42 -14.67
CA LYS A 784 -52.64 25.72 -13.62
C LYS A 784 -53.46 25.75 -12.33
N HIS A 785 -54.03 24.62 -11.90
CA HIS A 785 -54.53 24.51 -10.53
C HIS A 785 -53.32 24.43 -9.59
N ARG A 786 -53.13 25.49 -8.78
CA ARG A 786 -52.09 25.56 -7.75
C ARG A 786 -52.75 25.34 -6.41
N GLU A 787 -52.59 24.15 -5.85
CA GLU A 787 -53.03 23.89 -4.48
C GLU A 787 -51.96 24.37 -3.51
N LYS A 788 -52.39 25.11 -2.48
CA LYS A 788 -51.53 25.47 -1.36
C LYS A 788 -51.42 24.27 -0.42
N LYS A 789 -50.20 23.83 -0.16
CA LYS A 789 -49.86 22.81 0.84
C LYS A 789 -48.97 23.43 1.91
N TRP A 790 -48.87 22.78 3.06
CA TRP A 790 -47.97 23.22 4.13
C TRP A 790 -46.87 22.18 4.38
N GLY A 791 -45.73 22.69 4.83
CA GLY A 791 -44.60 21.89 5.27
C GLY A 791 -44.22 22.23 6.72
N ALA A 792 -43.81 21.22 7.48
CA ALA A 792 -43.29 21.40 8.83
C ALA A 792 -41.94 20.68 8.99
N MET A 793 -40.99 21.31 9.69
CA MET A 793 -39.72 20.72 10.06
C MET A 793 -39.56 20.74 11.58
N VAL A 794 -39.13 19.61 12.13
CA VAL A 794 -38.91 19.43 13.56
C VAL A 794 -37.45 19.06 13.81
N ILE A 795 -36.77 19.85 14.64
CA ILE A 795 -35.35 19.67 14.97
C ILE A 795 -35.22 19.25 16.43
N ILE A 796 -34.72 18.04 16.68
CA ILE A 796 -34.66 17.42 18.02
C ILE A 796 -33.28 16.81 18.32
N LYS A 797 -32.89 16.86 19.60
CA LYS A 797 -31.64 16.21 20.08
C LYS A 797 -31.80 14.74 20.48
N SER A 798 -33.03 14.33 20.79
CA SER A 798 -33.34 12.98 21.26
C SER A 798 -34.68 12.50 20.73
N LEU A 799 -34.72 11.24 20.28
CA LEU A 799 -35.93 10.58 19.78
C LEU A 799 -37.03 10.44 20.84
N GLN A 800 -36.72 10.53 22.14
CA GLN A 800 -37.71 10.47 23.22
C GLN A 800 -38.75 11.60 23.13
N PHE A 801 -38.37 12.73 22.56
CA PHE A 801 -39.23 13.90 22.44
C PHE A 801 -40.10 13.89 21.18
N LEU A 802 -39.88 12.93 20.26
CA LEU A 802 -40.46 12.93 18.93
C LEU A 802 -42.01 12.95 18.91
N PRO A 803 -42.74 12.11 19.69
CA PRO A 803 -44.21 12.14 19.66
C PRO A 803 -44.81 13.46 20.15
N ALA A 804 -44.22 14.04 21.20
CA ALA A 804 -44.69 15.30 21.79
C ALA A 804 -44.49 16.48 20.83
N ILE A 805 -43.36 16.53 20.13
CA ILE A 805 -43.06 17.64 19.22
C ILE A 805 -43.78 17.52 17.87
N ILE A 806 -44.06 16.30 17.38
CA ILE A 806 -44.91 16.11 16.19
C ILE A 806 -46.30 16.65 16.48
N SER A 807 -46.87 16.34 17.64
CA SER A 807 -48.18 16.85 18.06
C SER A 807 -48.20 18.38 18.11
N ALA A 808 -47.15 19.00 18.65
CA ALA A 808 -47.01 20.46 18.67
C ALA A 808 -46.86 21.08 17.26
N ALA A 809 -46.10 20.44 16.36
CA ALA A 809 -45.91 20.91 14.99
C ALA A 809 -47.21 20.87 14.18
N LEU A 810 -48.03 19.82 14.35
CA LEU A 810 -49.33 19.71 13.69
C LEU A 810 -50.30 20.82 14.15
N LEU A 811 -50.33 21.11 15.45
CA LEU A 811 -51.15 22.21 16.00
C LEU A 811 -50.75 23.58 15.45
N GLU A 812 -49.46 23.81 15.21
CA GLU A 812 -48.97 25.07 14.63
C GLU A 812 -49.39 25.23 13.17
N THR A 813 -49.45 24.13 12.40
CA THR A 813 -49.84 24.18 10.98
C THR A 813 -51.34 24.38 10.77
N THR A 814 -52.17 24.04 11.76
CA THR A 814 -53.62 24.27 11.74
C THR A 814 -53.98 25.69 12.19
N HIS A 815 -53.49 26.71 11.47
CA HIS A 815 -53.82 28.11 11.74
C HIS A 815 -55.09 28.57 11.00
N ASP A 816 -56.22 27.87 11.21
CA ASP A 816 -57.54 28.52 11.16
C ASP A 816 -58.63 27.61 11.77
N PRO A 817 -58.91 27.70 13.08
CA PRO A 817 -59.98 26.94 13.71
C PRO A 817 -61.39 27.40 13.30
N HIS A 818 -61.52 28.50 12.55
CA HIS A 818 -62.80 29.18 12.31
C HIS A 818 -63.53 28.78 11.01
N GLU A 819 -62.93 28.05 10.07
CA GLU A 819 -63.63 27.53 8.88
C GLU A 819 -64.15 26.08 9.03
N ALA A 820 -63.76 25.35 10.08
CA ALA A 820 -64.05 23.93 10.22
C ALA A 820 -65.48 23.57 10.73
N VAL A 821 -66.44 24.50 10.76
CA VAL A 821 -67.77 24.25 11.38
C VAL A 821 -68.93 24.17 10.38
N LEU A 822 -68.75 24.34 9.06
CA LEU A 822 -69.91 24.39 8.16
C LEU A 822 -70.07 23.31 7.07
N ASN A 823 -69.13 22.39 6.86
CA ASN A 823 -69.38 21.28 5.92
C ASN A 823 -69.06 19.92 6.54
N GLY A 824 -70.13 19.20 6.89
CA GLY A 824 -70.06 17.79 7.31
C GLY A 824 -69.78 16.87 6.13
N SER A 825 -68.50 16.61 5.87
CA SER A 825 -68.01 15.43 5.15
C SER A 825 -66.56 15.18 5.57
N VAL A 826 -66.33 14.14 6.38
CA VAL A 826 -65.01 13.76 6.88
C VAL A 826 -64.31 12.86 5.85
N GLU A 827 -63.83 13.47 4.77
CA GLU A 827 -62.66 12.99 4.04
C GLU A 827 -61.74 14.20 3.86
N PRO A 828 -60.44 14.13 4.27
CA PRO A 828 -59.54 15.26 4.13
C PRO A 828 -59.30 15.51 2.63
N THR A 829 -59.84 16.62 2.13
CA THR A 829 -59.74 17.06 0.72
C THR A 829 -58.34 17.54 0.32
N GLY A 830 -57.27 17.03 0.94
CA GLY A 830 -55.91 17.53 0.71
C GLY A 830 -54.82 16.63 1.28
N PHE A 831 -54.62 15.46 0.68
CA PHE A 831 -53.36 14.73 0.84
C PHE A 831 -52.24 15.48 0.08
N GLY A 832 -51.04 15.57 0.65
CA GLY A 832 -49.90 16.27 0.03
C GLY A 832 -48.99 17.07 0.97
N ASN A 833 -49.32 17.16 2.26
CA ASN A 833 -48.49 17.89 3.22
C ASN A 833 -47.19 17.11 3.52
N MET A 834 -46.10 17.82 3.86
CA MET A 834 -44.78 17.22 4.09
C MET A 834 -44.23 17.54 5.47
N VAL A 835 -43.65 16.52 6.14
CA VAL A 835 -42.97 16.69 7.43
C VAL A 835 -41.50 16.31 7.33
N HIS A 836 -40.63 17.12 7.89
CA HIS A 836 -39.17 16.92 7.96
C HIS A 836 -38.75 16.73 9.42
N ILE A 837 -38.05 15.64 9.75
CA ILE A 837 -37.59 15.33 11.11
C ILE A 837 -36.06 15.35 11.09
N ALA A 838 -35.45 16.37 11.68
CA ALA A 838 -34.00 16.48 11.80
C ALA A 838 -33.55 16.06 13.21
N LEU A 839 -32.82 14.95 13.29
CA LEU A 839 -32.14 14.52 14.51
C LEU A 839 -30.73 15.10 14.55
N VAL A 840 -30.51 15.97 15.53
CA VAL A 840 -29.25 16.71 15.73
C VAL A 840 -28.54 16.28 17.00
N GLY A 841 -27.22 16.50 17.06
CA GLY A 841 -26.39 16.15 18.21
C GLY A 841 -25.53 14.91 17.97
N ILE A 842 -24.21 15.09 18.13
CA ILE A 842 -23.18 14.08 17.87
C ILE A 842 -23.18 13.03 18.99
N ASN A 843 -23.18 13.45 20.26
CA ASN A 843 -23.16 12.58 21.42
C ASN A 843 -24.58 12.37 21.98
N ASN A 844 -25.18 11.20 21.74
CA ASN A 844 -26.41 10.81 22.42
C ASN A 844 -26.10 9.73 23.47
N PRO A 845 -26.34 9.98 24.78
CA PRO A 845 -26.05 9.01 25.85
C PRO A 845 -26.89 7.72 25.79
N MET A 846 -27.80 7.57 24.82
CA MET A 846 -28.71 6.42 24.65
C MET A 846 -28.33 5.42 23.55
N SER A 847 -27.16 5.56 22.90
CA SER A 847 -26.65 4.48 22.03
C SER A 847 -25.96 3.41 22.88
N LEU A 848 -26.33 2.15 22.65
CA LEU A 848 -25.66 0.99 23.26
C LEU A 848 -24.31 0.68 22.58
N LEU A 849 -23.96 1.47 21.56
CA LEU A 849 -22.85 1.24 20.65
C LEU A 849 -21.89 2.44 20.63
N GLN A 850 -21.57 3.01 21.80
CA GLN A 850 -20.63 4.15 21.92
C GLN A 850 -19.24 3.82 21.38
N ASP A 851 -18.82 2.54 21.42
CA ASP A 851 -17.55 2.04 20.87
C ASP A 851 -17.64 1.63 19.38
N SER A 852 -18.81 1.74 18.74
CA SER A 852 -18.99 1.46 17.30
C SER A 852 -18.78 2.71 16.44
N GLY A 853 -18.46 2.53 15.16
CA GLY A 853 -18.29 3.64 14.21
C GLY A 853 -19.58 4.45 13.99
N ASP A 854 -19.44 5.71 13.58
CA ASP A 854 -20.55 6.65 13.35
C ASP A 854 -21.64 6.16 12.37
N GLU A 855 -21.30 5.30 11.38
CA GLU A 855 -22.31 4.64 10.52
C GLU A 855 -23.29 3.78 11.30
N ASP A 856 -22.77 2.91 12.18
CA ASP A 856 -23.59 1.96 12.93
C ASP A 856 -24.52 2.72 13.88
N GLN A 857 -24.01 3.80 14.48
CA GLN A 857 -24.79 4.70 15.31
C GLN A 857 -25.90 5.42 14.52
N ALA A 858 -25.59 5.96 13.34
CA ALA A 858 -26.57 6.62 12.48
C ALA A 858 -27.66 5.64 12.02
N GLN A 859 -27.27 4.43 11.60
CA GLN A 859 -28.20 3.38 11.18
C GLN A 859 -29.09 2.90 12.33
N GLU A 860 -28.56 2.80 13.56
CA GLU A 860 -29.34 2.49 14.77
C GLU A 860 -30.40 3.57 15.03
N ARG A 861 -30.03 4.84 14.90
CA ARG A 861 -30.95 5.99 15.07
C ARG A 861 -32.09 5.95 14.06
N ILE A 862 -31.84 5.66 12.79
CA ILE A 862 -32.89 5.47 11.77
C ILE A 862 -33.79 4.29 12.09
N LYS A 863 -33.23 3.14 12.52
CA LYS A 863 -34.03 1.96 12.88
C LYS A 863 -34.98 2.25 14.04
N LYS A 864 -34.51 2.99 15.06
CA LYS A 864 -35.35 3.45 16.19
C LYS A 864 -36.43 4.42 15.73
N LEU A 865 -36.11 5.39 14.88
CA LEU A 865 -37.08 6.33 14.33
C LEU A 865 -38.15 5.62 13.49
N ALA A 866 -37.75 4.72 12.58
CA ALA A 866 -38.66 3.93 11.76
C ALA A 866 -39.59 3.04 12.61
N LYS A 867 -39.15 2.62 13.80
CA LYS A 867 -40.01 1.91 14.75
C LYS A 867 -41.09 2.85 15.33
N ILE A 868 -40.73 4.07 15.73
CA ILE A 868 -41.68 5.07 16.24
C ILE A 868 -42.70 5.45 15.18
N LEU A 869 -42.27 5.63 13.92
CA LEU A 869 -43.20 5.92 12.82
C LEU A 869 -44.20 4.79 12.54
N LYS A 870 -43.90 3.55 12.93
CA LYS A 870 -44.84 2.41 12.84
C LYS A 870 -45.84 2.36 14.00
N GLU A 871 -45.64 3.14 15.06
CA GLU A 871 -46.57 3.19 16.18
C GLU A 871 -47.87 3.89 15.76
N GLN A 872 -49.00 3.27 16.11
CA GLN A 872 -50.31 3.64 15.57
C GLN A 872 -50.75 5.05 15.97
N GLU A 873 -50.36 5.53 17.15
CA GLU A 873 -50.68 6.89 17.64
C GLU A 873 -50.05 7.99 16.77
N VAL A 874 -48.77 7.84 16.42
CA VAL A 874 -48.03 8.84 15.62
C VAL A 874 -48.43 8.75 14.15
N SER A 875 -48.54 7.53 13.60
CA SER A 875 -48.95 7.31 12.21
C SER A 875 -50.36 7.85 11.93
N SER A 876 -51.33 7.60 12.82
CA SER A 876 -52.71 8.07 12.64
C SER A 876 -52.83 9.60 12.74
N SER A 877 -52.10 10.22 13.66
CA SER A 877 -52.07 11.69 13.81
C SER A 877 -51.53 12.37 12.55
N LEU A 878 -50.42 11.86 12.00
CA LEU A 878 -49.81 12.38 10.77
C LEU A 878 -50.72 12.18 9.54
N HIS A 879 -51.34 10.99 9.41
CA HIS A 879 -52.26 10.72 8.32
C HIS A 879 -53.53 11.59 8.40
N SER A 880 -54.07 11.81 9.60
CA SER A 880 -55.23 12.70 9.82
C SER A 880 -54.96 14.16 9.44
N ALA A 881 -53.69 14.58 9.50
CA ALA A 881 -53.22 15.90 9.07
C ALA A 881 -52.89 15.97 7.56
N GLY A 882 -53.16 14.92 6.79
CA GLY A 882 -52.92 14.87 5.34
C GLY A 882 -51.44 14.78 4.95
N VAL A 883 -50.56 14.34 5.86
CA VAL A 883 -49.12 14.19 5.59
C VAL A 883 -48.89 12.99 4.67
N SER A 884 -48.39 13.23 3.46
CA SER A 884 -48.11 12.17 2.48
C SER A 884 -46.69 11.59 2.63
N VAL A 885 -45.72 12.45 2.95
CA VAL A 885 -44.29 12.11 2.99
C VAL A 885 -43.62 12.65 4.25
N ILE A 886 -42.78 11.83 4.87
CA ILE A 886 -41.94 12.19 6.00
C ILE A 886 -40.47 12.05 5.60
N SER A 887 -39.71 13.16 5.60
CA SER A 887 -38.26 13.15 5.44
C SER A 887 -37.58 13.08 6.81
N CYS A 888 -36.57 12.23 6.96
CA CYS A 888 -35.81 12.07 8.19
C CYS A 888 -34.34 12.36 7.91
N ILE A 889 -33.75 13.32 8.63
CA ILE A 889 -32.40 13.83 8.46
C ILE A 889 -31.62 13.52 9.73
N ILE A 890 -30.52 12.78 9.63
CA ILE A 890 -29.59 12.55 10.73
C ILE A 890 -28.32 13.33 10.49
N GLN A 891 -28.05 14.28 11.40
CA GLN A 891 -26.77 14.98 11.46
C GLN A 891 -25.68 14.00 11.89
N ARG A 892 -24.53 14.05 11.20
CA ARG A 892 -23.35 13.22 11.45
C ARG A 892 -22.14 14.09 11.79
N ASP A 893 -21.04 13.43 12.12
CA ASP A 893 -19.75 14.08 12.40
C ASP A 893 -19.27 15.01 11.30
N GLU A 894 -18.40 15.94 11.68
CA GLU A 894 -17.92 17.02 10.82
C GLU A 894 -17.29 16.47 9.54
N GLY A 895 -18.04 16.61 8.44
CA GLY A 895 -17.62 16.34 7.06
C GLY A 895 -18.16 15.06 6.41
N ARG A 896 -18.91 14.23 7.15
CA ARG A 896 -19.78 13.23 6.51
C ARG A 896 -21.07 13.88 6.01
N ALA A 897 -21.62 13.33 4.92
CA ALA A 897 -22.94 13.73 4.46
C ALA A 897 -24.00 13.28 5.47
N PRO A 898 -25.02 14.10 5.77
CA PRO A 898 -26.11 13.67 6.63
C PRO A 898 -26.86 12.50 6.00
N MET A 899 -27.35 11.60 6.85
CA MET A 899 -28.11 10.44 6.40
C MET A 899 -29.58 10.86 6.23
N ARG A 900 -30.18 10.59 5.07
CA ARG A 900 -31.58 10.95 4.80
C ARG A 900 -32.40 9.74 4.40
N HIS A 901 -33.58 9.59 5.02
CA HIS A 901 -34.53 8.54 4.69
C HIS A 901 -35.91 9.17 4.54
N SER A 902 -36.63 8.77 3.49
CA SER A 902 -37.99 9.23 3.26
C SER A 902 -38.98 8.10 3.47
N PHE A 903 -40.10 8.40 4.10
CA PHE A 903 -41.17 7.45 4.37
C PHE A 903 -42.47 7.95 3.77
N HIS A 904 -43.15 7.06 3.03
CA HIS A 904 -44.44 7.31 2.40
C HIS A 904 -45.54 6.52 3.10
N TRP A 905 -46.75 7.07 3.12
CA TRP A 905 -47.91 6.35 3.61
C TRP A 905 -48.20 5.11 2.74
N SER A 906 -48.21 3.92 3.35
CA SER A 906 -48.59 2.68 2.66
C SER A 906 -50.03 2.32 3.01
N ALA A 907 -50.94 2.43 2.03
CA ALA A 907 -52.36 2.07 2.22
C ALA A 907 -52.54 0.60 2.63
N GLU A 908 -51.71 -0.30 2.09
CA GLU A 908 -51.72 -1.74 2.44
C GLU A 908 -51.30 -2.01 3.89
N LYS A 909 -50.30 -1.27 4.38
CA LYS A 909 -49.66 -1.54 5.67
C LYS A 909 -50.18 -0.66 6.81
N GLN A 910 -50.92 0.42 6.50
CA GLN A 910 -51.48 1.38 7.45
C GLN A 910 -50.41 2.06 8.34
N TYR A 911 -49.20 2.24 7.82
CA TYR A 911 -48.12 3.01 8.44
C TYR A 911 -47.18 3.57 7.37
N TYR A 912 -46.31 4.51 7.77
CA TYR A 912 -45.29 5.08 6.87
C TYR A 912 -44.14 4.09 6.62
N ALA A 913 -44.02 3.63 5.37
CA ALA A 913 -42.97 2.72 4.92
C ALA A 913 -41.85 3.50 4.19
N GLU A 914 -40.60 3.06 4.37
CA GLU A 914 -39.45 3.68 3.71
C GLU A 914 -39.53 3.50 2.18
N GLU A 915 -39.23 4.55 1.42
CA GLU A 915 -39.09 4.53 -0.04
C GLU A 915 -37.61 4.43 -0.42
N PRO A 916 -37.11 3.27 -0.89
CA PRO A 916 -35.69 3.07 -1.19
C PRO A 916 -35.13 4.02 -2.25
N LEU A 917 -35.97 4.45 -3.22
CA LEU A 917 -35.57 5.38 -4.29
C LEU A 917 -35.22 6.78 -3.77
N LEU A 918 -35.68 7.15 -2.59
CA LEU A 918 -35.46 8.46 -1.99
C LEU A 918 -34.39 8.43 -0.88
N ARG A 919 -33.64 7.33 -0.72
CA ARG A 919 -32.51 7.31 0.21
C ARG A 919 -31.50 8.41 -0.13
N HIS A 920 -31.11 9.17 0.89
CA HIS A 920 -30.21 10.32 0.79
C HIS A 920 -30.69 11.48 -0.11
N LEU A 921 -31.94 11.45 -0.60
CA LEU A 921 -32.56 12.50 -1.39
C LEU A 921 -33.73 13.14 -0.62
N GLU A 922 -33.83 14.47 -0.63
CA GLU A 922 -34.99 15.14 -0.03
C GLU A 922 -36.22 15.00 -0.94
N PRO A 923 -37.41 14.60 -0.43
CA PRO A 923 -38.59 14.34 -1.24
C PRO A 923 -39.00 15.44 -2.22
N PRO A 924 -38.95 16.75 -1.87
CA PRO A 924 -39.31 17.83 -2.79
C PRO A 924 -38.46 17.83 -4.08
N LEU A 925 -37.24 17.32 -4.02
CA LEU A 925 -36.31 17.29 -5.15
C LEU A 925 -36.59 16.12 -6.12
N SER A 926 -37.32 15.10 -5.68
CA SER A 926 -37.60 13.89 -6.47
C SER A 926 -38.39 14.16 -7.75
N ILE A 927 -39.28 15.14 -7.70
CA ILE A 927 -40.12 15.57 -8.83
C ILE A 927 -39.24 16.11 -9.96
N TYR A 928 -38.29 16.98 -9.64
CA TYR A 928 -37.38 17.56 -10.64
C TYR A 928 -36.41 16.54 -11.22
N LEU A 929 -35.97 15.59 -10.39
CA LEU A 929 -35.09 14.50 -10.80
C LEU A 929 -35.81 13.42 -11.60
N GLU A 930 -37.16 13.40 -11.62
CA GLU A 930 -37.98 12.42 -12.36
C GLU A 930 -37.62 10.97 -12.00
N VAL A 931 -37.38 10.73 -10.71
CA VAL A 931 -36.97 9.42 -10.19
C VAL A 931 -38.03 8.35 -10.46
N ASP A 932 -39.31 8.74 -10.57
CA ASP A 932 -40.43 7.85 -10.91
C ASP A 932 -40.26 7.13 -12.25
N LYS A 933 -39.49 7.69 -13.21
CA LYS A 933 -39.15 7.00 -14.47
C LYS A 933 -38.36 5.71 -14.25
N LEU A 934 -37.74 5.54 -13.08
CA LEU A 934 -36.97 4.35 -12.70
C LEU A 934 -37.81 3.27 -12.00
N LYS A 935 -39.03 3.56 -11.53
CA LYS A 935 -39.90 2.61 -10.80
C LYS A 935 -40.19 1.31 -11.56
N GLY A 936 -40.01 1.29 -12.87
CA GLY A 936 -40.14 0.09 -13.70
C GLY A 936 -39.01 -0.94 -13.54
N TYR A 937 -37.93 -0.63 -12.82
CA TYR A 937 -36.83 -1.56 -12.55
C TYR A 937 -36.91 -2.16 -11.15
N GLU A 938 -36.62 -3.45 -11.04
CA GLU A 938 -36.43 -4.15 -9.76
C GLU A 938 -34.99 -3.93 -9.22
N ASP A 939 -34.80 -4.03 -7.91
CA ASP A 939 -33.49 -4.05 -7.24
C ASP A 939 -32.58 -2.83 -7.52
N ILE A 940 -33.13 -1.62 -7.43
CA ILE A 940 -32.40 -0.36 -7.64
C ILE A 940 -31.48 -0.07 -6.45
N ASN A 941 -30.19 0.14 -6.73
CA ASN A 941 -29.22 0.53 -5.70
C ASN A 941 -28.84 2.01 -5.84
N TYR A 942 -29.03 2.78 -4.77
CA TYR A 942 -28.57 4.16 -4.69
C TYR A 942 -27.10 4.23 -4.27
N THR A 943 -26.34 5.10 -4.90
CA THR A 943 -24.96 5.43 -4.52
C THR A 943 -24.83 6.94 -4.42
N LEU A 944 -24.27 7.42 -3.31
CA LEU A 944 -24.03 8.85 -3.10
C LEU A 944 -22.84 9.27 -3.98
N SER A 945 -22.98 10.38 -4.72
CA SER A 945 -21.85 10.96 -5.44
C SER A 945 -20.85 11.60 -4.47
N HIS A 946 -19.60 11.65 -4.88
CA HIS A 946 -18.55 12.31 -4.14
C HIS A 946 -18.76 13.85 -4.09
N ASP A 947 -19.20 14.47 -5.18
CA ASP A 947 -19.58 15.90 -5.25
C ASP A 947 -20.91 16.25 -4.57
N ARG A 948 -21.68 15.23 -4.16
CA ARG A 948 -23.01 15.30 -3.52
C ARG A 948 -24.06 16.09 -4.30
N GLN A 949 -23.85 16.34 -5.59
CA GLN A 949 -24.82 17.00 -6.47
C GLN A 949 -25.47 16.01 -7.45
N TRP A 950 -24.79 14.89 -7.73
CA TRP A 950 -25.32 13.80 -8.53
C TRP A 950 -25.95 12.70 -7.67
N HIS A 951 -27.09 12.18 -8.11
CA HIS A 951 -27.74 11.01 -7.54
C HIS A 951 -27.55 9.83 -8.49
N LEU A 952 -26.80 8.81 -8.06
CA LEU A 952 -26.46 7.65 -8.88
C LEU A 952 -27.38 6.49 -8.52
N TYR A 953 -28.11 5.98 -9.50
CA TYR A 953 -28.98 4.82 -9.38
C TYR A 953 -28.48 3.71 -10.29
N THR A 954 -28.02 2.61 -9.69
CA THR A 954 -27.57 1.43 -10.44
C THR A 954 -28.67 0.40 -10.49
N VAL A 955 -29.00 -0.06 -11.69
CA VAL A 955 -30.03 -1.08 -11.94
C VAL A 955 -29.47 -2.23 -12.76
N VAL A 956 -30.10 -3.41 -12.65
CA VAL A 956 -29.74 -4.60 -13.42
C VAL A 956 -30.86 -4.93 -14.40
N ASP A 957 -30.55 -4.86 -15.69
CA ASP A 957 -31.47 -5.24 -16.76
C ASP A 957 -31.51 -6.78 -16.91
N LYS A 958 -32.70 -7.41 -16.92
CA LYS A 958 -32.90 -8.87 -17.09
C LYS A 958 -33.44 -9.12 -18.53
N PRO A 959 -33.08 -10.21 -19.26
CA PRO A 959 -32.58 -11.51 -18.76
C PRO A 959 -31.06 -11.72 -18.79
N VAL A 960 -30.28 -10.91 -19.53
CA VAL A 960 -28.81 -10.93 -19.42
C VAL A 960 -28.43 -9.77 -18.52
N PRO A 961 -27.77 -9.99 -17.36
CA PRO A 961 -27.52 -8.96 -16.37
C PRO A 961 -26.60 -7.88 -16.92
N ILE A 962 -27.18 -6.82 -17.47
CA ILE A 962 -26.47 -5.60 -17.88
C ILE A 962 -26.69 -4.56 -16.78
N ARG A 963 -25.59 -4.02 -16.24
CA ARG A 963 -25.67 -3.01 -15.19
C ARG A 963 -25.76 -1.63 -15.82
N ARG A 964 -26.87 -0.92 -15.59
CA ARG A 964 -27.05 0.46 -16.06
C ARG A 964 -26.96 1.41 -14.88
N MET A 965 -26.29 2.54 -15.10
CA MET A 965 -26.20 3.61 -14.12
C MET A 965 -26.97 4.83 -14.62
N PHE A 966 -27.91 5.32 -13.82
CA PHE A 966 -28.65 6.55 -14.07
C PHE A 966 -28.14 7.63 -13.11
N LEU A 967 -27.49 8.64 -13.66
CA LEU A 967 -27.01 9.81 -12.94
C LEU A 967 -28.04 10.92 -13.10
N ARG A 968 -28.49 11.51 -12.00
CA ARG A 968 -29.45 12.62 -12.04
C ARG A 968 -28.99 13.80 -11.19
N THR A 969 -29.13 15.02 -11.69
CA THR A 969 -28.74 16.24 -10.95
C THR A 969 -29.65 17.42 -11.23
N LEU A 970 -29.59 18.40 -10.32
CA LEU A 970 -30.22 19.71 -10.46
C LEU A 970 -29.14 20.75 -10.74
N VAL A 971 -29.25 21.43 -11.87
CA VAL A 971 -28.31 22.49 -12.25
C VAL A 971 -28.81 23.81 -11.67
N ARG A 972 -28.20 24.22 -10.56
CA ARG A 972 -28.45 25.54 -9.95
C ARG A 972 -27.58 26.61 -10.60
N GLN A 973 -28.19 27.73 -10.95
CA GLN A 973 -27.52 28.87 -11.61
C GLN A 973 -27.70 30.13 -10.75
N PRO A 974 -26.60 30.84 -10.42
CA PRO A 974 -26.67 32.07 -9.64
C PRO A 974 -27.39 33.19 -10.42
N THR A 975 -28.05 34.08 -9.69
CA THR A 975 -28.84 35.21 -10.23
C THR A 975 -28.06 36.52 -10.36
N MET A 976 -26.98 36.70 -9.60
CA MET A 976 -26.10 37.88 -9.61
C MET A 976 -24.67 37.46 -9.99
N ASN A 977 -23.85 38.42 -10.46
CA ASN A 977 -22.44 38.20 -10.79
C ASN A 977 -21.72 37.41 -9.68
N GLU A 978 -20.79 36.53 -10.07
CA GLU A 978 -20.08 35.45 -9.34
C GLU A 978 -19.48 35.74 -7.93
N GLY A 979 -20.08 36.58 -7.09
CA GLY A 979 -19.53 37.09 -5.83
C GLY A 979 -19.31 36.00 -4.78
N PHE A 980 -20.29 35.14 -4.52
CA PHE A 980 -20.13 34.07 -3.52
C PHE A 980 -19.15 32.98 -3.98
N THR A 981 -19.11 32.70 -5.29
CA THR A 981 -18.17 31.74 -5.91
C THR A 981 -16.73 32.27 -5.99
N ALA A 982 -16.53 33.60 -6.11
CA ALA A 982 -15.21 34.22 -6.13
C ALA A 982 -14.47 34.13 -4.78
N TYR A 983 -15.20 34.04 -3.66
CA TYR A 983 -14.60 33.94 -2.32
C TYR A 983 -13.94 32.58 -2.01
N GLN A 984 -14.14 31.55 -2.84
CA GLN A 984 -13.63 30.21 -2.54
C GLN A 984 -12.28 29.85 -3.15
N GLY A 985 -11.69 30.64 -4.05
CA GLY A 985 -10.38 30.28 -4.65
C GLY A 985 -10.35 28.92 -5.39
N LEU A 986 -11.48 28.21 -5.48
CA LEU A 986 -11.67 26.98 -6.21
C LEU A 986 -11.96 27.33 -7.68
N GLY A 987 -10.89 27.47 -8.46
CA GLY A 987 -10.95 27.56 -9.92
C GLY A 987 -10.19 28.74 -10.53
N ILE A 988 -8.91 28.91 -10.20
CA ILE A 988 -8.03 29.86 -10.92
C ILE A 988 -7.34 29.22 -12.14
N GLU A 989 -7.41 27.89 -12.34
CA GLU A 989 -6.81 27.25 -13.50
C GLU A 989 -7.82 26.99 -14.62
N THR A 990 -8.18 28.02 -15.37
CA THR A 990 -8.62 27.98 -16.80
C THR A 990 -8.90 29.40 -17.29
N THR A 991 -8.03 30.34 -16.94
CA THR A 991 -7.98 31.65 -17.59
C THR A 991 -7.32 31.45 -18.95
N HIS A 992 -8.11 31.38 -20.03
CA HIS A 992 -7.80 31.95 -21.37
C HIS A 992 -8.83 31.56 -22.46
N THR A 993 -9.74 30.61 -22.24
CA THR A 993 -10.80 30.21 -23.23
C THR A 993 -12.22 30.66 -22.88
N GLN A 994 -12.41 31.36 -21.76
CA GLN A 994 -13.72 31.59 -21.11
C GLN A 994 -14.74 32.47 -21.87
N TRP A 995 -14.40 33.10 -23.00
CA TRP A 995 -15.26 34.12 -23.65
C TRP A 995 -16.04 33.64 -24.88
N THR A 996 -16.08 32.33 -25.16
CA THR A 996 -16.71 31.79 -26.39
C THR A 996 -18.01 31.01 -26.19
N VAL A 997 -18.33 30.61 -24.94
CA VAL A 997 -19.40 29.67 -24.61
C VAL A 997 -20.55 30.38 -23.88
N SER A 998 -21.82 30.05 -24.16
CA SER A 998 -22.97 30.69 -23.48
C SER A 998 -23.08 30.30 -22.00
N PHE A 999 -23.77 31.12 -21.20
CA PHE A 999 -23.92 30.92 -19.75
C PHE A 999 -24.55 29.56 -19.40
N THR A 1000 -25.60 29.18 -20.15
CA THR A 1000 -26.27 27.88 -20.02
C THR A 1000 -25.33 26.72 -20.35
N SER A 1001 -24.62 26.83 -21.48
CA SER A 1001 -23.64 25.83 -21.92
C SER A 1001 -22.55 25.60 -20.88
N ARG A 1002 -22.01 26.68 -20.28
CA ARG A 1002 -20.98 26.60 -19.23
C ARG A 1002 -21.50 25.87 -17.98
N SER A 1003 -22.75 26.11 -17.59
CA SER A 1003 -23.38 25.48 -16.43
C SER A 1003 -23.62 23.97 -16.66
N ILE A 1004 -24.10 23.60 -17.85
CA ILE A 1004 -24.30 22.19 -18.24
C ILE A 1004 -22.95 21.48 -18.33
N LEU A 1005 -21.97 22.08 -19.03
CA LEU A 1005 -20.64 21.49 -19.22
C LEU A 1005 -19.94 21.23 -17.88
N ARG A 1006 -19.99 22.19 -16.94
CA ARG A 1006 -19.44 22.00 -15.58
C ARG A 1006 -20.05 20.78 -14.90
N SER A 1007 -21.37 20.66 -14.92
CA SER A 1007 -22.09 19.54 -14.26
C SER A 1007 -21.78 18.20 -14.93
N LEU A 1008 -21.72 18.16 -16.26
CA LEU A 1008 -21.35 16.95 -17.00
C LEU A 1008 -19.91 16.52 -16.73
N VAL A 1009 -18.96 17.47 -16.59
CA VAL A 1009 -17.58 17.15 -16.23
C VAL A 1009 -17.52 16.50 -14.84
N THR A 1010 -18.26 17.00 -13.84
CA THR A 1010 -18.30 16.34 -12.51
C THR A 1010 -18.92 14.95 -12.59
N ALA A 1011 -19.98 14.73 -13.38
CA ALA A 1011 -20.51 13.39 -13.62
C ALA A 1011 -19.49 12.44 -14.25
N LEU A 1012 -18.67 12.91 -15.19
CA LEU A 1012 -17.64 12.08 -15.82
C LEU A 1012 -16.51 11.73 -14.84
N GLU A 1013 -16.19 12.62 -13.91
CA GLU A 1013 -15.25 12.34 -12.81
C GLU A 1013 -15.83 11.26 -11.86
N GLU A 1014 -17.11 11.36 -11.48
CA GLU A 1014 -17.80 10.32 -10.69
C GLU A 1014 -17.81 8.96 -11.40
N LEU A 1015 -18.03 8.97 -12.71
CA LEU A 1015 -18.00 7.77 -13.52
C LEU A 1015 -16.60 7.15 -13.57
N GLU A 1016 -15.54 7.96 -13.70
CA GLU A 1016 -14.13 7.55 -13.69
C GLU A 1016 -13.72 6.89 -12.38
N LEU A 1017 -14.07 7.53 -11.26
CA LEU A 1017 -13.80 7.01 -9.91
C LEU A 1017 -14.47 5.65 -9.68
N ASN A 1018 -15.66 5.44 -10.24
CA ASN A 1018 -16.45 4.23 -10.03
C ASN A 1018 -16.22 3.12 -11.08
N VAL A 1019 -15.47 3.35 -12.17
CA VAL A 1019 -15.22 2.35 -13.23
C VAL A 1019 -14.62 1.06 -12.67
N HIS A 1020 -13.79 1.17 -11.64
CA HIS A 1020 -13.03 0.05 -11.07
C HIS A 1020 -13.61 -0.50 -9.77
N ASN A 1021 -14.65 0.12 -9.23
CA ASN A 1021 -15.33 -0.37 -8.04
C ASN A 1021 -16.22 -1.58 -8.41
N ALA A 1022 -15.84 -2.78 -8.00
CA ALA A 1022 -16.58 -4.01 -8.33
C ALA A 1022 -18.05 -3.99 -7.88
N THR A 1023 -18.36 -3.23 -6.82
CA THR A 1023 -19.72 -3.07 -6.28
C THR A 1023 -20.59 -2.12 -7.10
N VAL A 1024 -19.99 -1.11 -7.75
CA VAL A 1024 -20.67 -0.04 -8.50
C VAL A 1024 -20.46 -0.17 -10.03
N LYS A 1025 -19.70 -1.17 -10.47
CA LYS A 1025 -19.39 -1.42 -11.88
C LYS A 1025 -20.65 -1.41 -12.76
N TYR A 1026 -20.64 -0.57 -13.78
CA TYR A 1026 -21.71 -0.39 -14.75
C TYR A 1026 -21.20 -0.66 -16.17
N ASP A 1027 -22.12 -0.98 -17.07
CA ASP A 1027 -21.85 -1.19 -18.49
C ASP A 1027 -22.21 0.04 -19.33
N LEU A 1028 -23.30 0.71 -18.97
CA LEU A 1028 -23.80 1.91 -19.65
C LEU A 1028 -24.30 2.93 -18.64
N ALA A 1029 -24.00 4.20 -18.89
CA ALA A 1029 -24.46 5.31 -18.09
C ALA A 1029 -25.42 6.22 -18.88
N HIS A 1030 -26.43 6.73 -18.18
CA HIS A 1030 -27.38 7.75 -18.64
C HIS A 1030 -27.35 8.94 -17.68
N MET A 1031 -27.24 10.15 -18.20
CA MET A 1031 -27.17 11.37 -17.38
C MET A 1031 -28.39 12.25 -17.60
N TYR A 1032 -29.03 12.70 -16.53
CA TYR A 1032 -30.19 13.60 -16.58
C TYR A 1032 -29.93 14.87 -15.76
N LEU A 1033 -30.18 16.03 -16.36
CA LEU A 1033 -29.97 17.33 -15.74
C LEU A 1033 -31.24 18.17 -15.83
N CYS A 1034 -31.69 18.72 -14.71
CA CYS A 1034 -32.80 19.68 -14.67
C CYS A 1034 -32.28 21.07 -14.31
N ILE A 1035 -32.45 22.06 -15.19
CA ILE A 1035 -32.13 23.45 -14.91
C ILE A 1035 -33.31 24.08 -14.17
N LEU A 1036 -33.09 24.52 -12.93
CA LEU A 1036 -34.16 25.06 -12.08
C LEU A 1036 -34.51 26.51 -12.39
N ARG A 1037 -33.54 27.30 -12.87
CA ARG A 1037 -33.76 28.70 -13.25
C ARG A 1037 -34.44 28.76 -14.62
N GLU A 1038 -35.45 29.61 -14.75
CA GLU A 1038 -36.05 29.93 -16.05
C GLU A 1038 -35.03 30.64 -16.94
N GLN A 1039 -34.84 30.14 -18.17
CA GLN A 1039 -33.88 30.65 -19.13
C GLN A 1039 -34.53 31.67 -20.07
N GLN A 1040 -33.79 32.73 -20.40
CA GLN A 1040 -34.11 33.61 -21.52
C GLN A 1040 -33.30 33.20 -22.75
N ILE A 1041 -33.73 33.62 -23.95
CA ILE A 1041 -33.01 33.31 -25.20
C ILE A 1041 -31.56 33.83 -25.15
N ASP A 1042 -31.34 34.99 -24.54
CA ASP A 1042 -30.01 35.58 -24.35
C ASP A 1042 -29.09 34.71 -23.47
N ASP A 1043 -29.64 33.89 -22.56
CA ASP A 1043 -28.85 32.98 -21.71
C ASP A 1043 -28.26 31.79 -22.52
N LEU A 1044 -28.83 31.49 -23.69
CA LEU A 1044 -28.43 30.37 -24.56
C LEU A 1044 -27.32 30.75 -25.55
N VAL A 1045 -27.05 32.04 -25.76
CA VAL A 1045 -26.17 32.54 -26.83
C VAL A 1045 -24.90 33.20 -26.23
N PRO A 1046 -23.72 33.10 -26.87
CA PRO A 1046 -22.51 33.77 -26.38
C PRO A 1046 -22.61 35.29 -26.47
N TYR A 1047 -22.24 35.99 -25.39
CA TYR A 1047 -22.16 37.46 -25.36
C TYR A 1047 -21.09 37.95 -26.36
N PRO A 1048 -21.36 38.90 -27.30
CA PRO A 1048 -22.42 39.92 -27.28
C PRO A 1048 -23.49 39.78 -28.38
N LYS A 1049 -23.80 38.56 -28.87
CA LYS A 1049 -24.78 38.38 -29.96
C LYS A 1049 -26.23 38.57 -29.46
N LYS A 1050 -26.78 39.78 -29.57
CA LYS A 1050 -28.24 39.97 -29.57
C LYS A 1050 -28.80 39.49 -30.90
N LEU A 1051 -29.72 38.52 -30.86
CA LEU A 1051 -30.45 38.06 -32.04
C LEU A 1051 -31.82 38.77 -32.07
N ASP A 1052 -32.10 39.51 -33.13
CA ASP A 1052 -33.47 39.90 -33.48
C ASP A 1052 -34.14 38.68 -34.12
N ILE A 1053 -35.03 38.02 -33.40
CA ILE A 1053 -35.77 36.83 -33.85
C ILE A 1053 -37.22 37.26 -34.09
N ASP A 1054 -37.75 37.01 -35.29
CA ASP A 1054 -39.18 37.23 -35.59
C ASP A 1054 -40.06 36.33 -34.72
N ALA A 1055 -41.14 36.88 -34.16
CA ALA A 1055 -42.01 36.19 -33.21
C ALA A 1055 -42.68 34.92 -33.76
N GLU A 1056 -42.79 34.78 -35.09
CA GLU A 1056 -43.34 33.58 -35.76
C GLU A 1056 -42.30 32.47 -36.02
N GLN A 1057 -41.00 32.75 -35.90
CA GLN A 1057 -39.91 31.78 -36.13
C GLN A 1057 -39.13 31.43 -34.85
N GLU A 1058 -39.63 31.86 -33.70
CA GLU A 1058 -38.94 31.76 -32.43
C GLU A 1058 -38.65 30.32 -32.02
N GLU A 1059 -39.58 29.39 -32.24
CA GLU A 1059 -39.40 27.96 -31.91
C GLU A 1059 -38.27 27.31 -32.73
N VAL A 1060 -38.21 27.58 -34.04
CA VAL A 1060 -37.18 27.03 -34.93
C VAL A 1060 -35.81 27.62 -34.60
N ALA A 1061 -35.75 28.91 -34.24
CA ALA A 1061 -34.52 29.54 -33.80
C ALA A 1061 -34.00 28.94 -32.48
N VAL A 1062 -34.88 28.74 -31.49
CA VAL A 1062 -34.52 28.10 -30.22
C VAL A 1062 -34.07 26.65 -30.44
N GLU A 1063 -34.75 25.89 -31.29
CA GLU A 1063 -34.33 24.53 -31.68
C GLU A 1063 -32.90 24.55 -32.27
N ALA A 1064 -32.61 25.43 -33.23
CA ALA A 1064 -31.28 25.52 -33.82
C ALA A 1064 -30.18 25.92 -32.81
N ILE A 1065 -30.48 26.84 -31.88
CA ILE A 1065 -29.54 27.28 -30.83
C ILE A 1065 -29.25 26.12 -29.87
N LEU A 1066 -30.29 25.41 -29.40
CA LEU A 1066 -30.13 24.26 -28.52
C LEU A 1066 -29.37 23.12 -29.20
N GLU A 1067 -29.56 22.92 -30.51
CA GLU A 1067 -28.83 21.92 -31.28
C GLU A 1067 -27.34 22.28 -31.42
N GLY A 1068 -27.04 23.57 -31.65
CA GLY A 1068 -25.68 24.09 -31.66
C GLY A 1068 -24.98 23.90 -30.31
N LEU A 1069 -25.66 24.26 -29.23
CA LEU A 1069 -25.20 24.09 -27.85
C LEU A 1069 -24.87 22.61 -27.54
N ALA A 1070 -25.78 21.69 -27.89
CA ALA A 1070 -25.59 20.26 -27.67
C ALA A 1070 -24.35 19.71 -28.40
N ARG A 1071 -24.11 20.15 -29.64
CA ARG A 1071 -22.93 19.75 -30.43
C ARG A 1071 -21.64 20.36 -29.90
N GLU A 1072 -21.67 21.60 -29.44
CA GLU A 1072 -20.52 22.25 -28.80
C GLU A 1072 -20.09 21.51 -27.52
N ILE A 1073 -21.05 21.18 -26.66
CA ILE A 1073 -20.79 20.38 -25.44
C ILE A 1073 -20.26 19.00 -25.80
N HIS A 1074 -20.87 18.30 -26.77
CA HIS A 1074 -20.38 16.98 -27.21
C HIS A 1074 -18.97 17.04 -27.78
N ALA A 1075 -18.60 18.10 -28.51
CA ALA A 1075 -17.23 18.27 -29.00
C ALA A 1075 -16.19 18.35 -27.86
N ALA A 1076 -16.56 18.91 -26.71
CA ALA A 1076 -15.69 19.05 -25.55
C ALA A 1076 -15.53 17.73 -24.75
N VAL A 1077 -16.61 16.97 -24.54
CA VAL A 1077 -16.63 15.81 -23.62
C VAL A 1077 -17.03 14.46 -24.23
N GLY A 1078 -17.41 14.42 -25.51
CA GLY A 1078 -17.99 13.24 -26.18
C GLY A 1078 -17.07 12.02 -26.22
N VAL A 1079 -15.76 12.22 -26.39
CA VAL A 1079 -14.76 11.14 -26.38
C VAL A 1079 -14.65 10.54 -24.97
N ARG A 1080 -14.60 11.39 -23.94
CA ARG A 1080 -14.54 10.97 -22.53
C ARG A 1080 -15.81 10.21 -22.14
N MET A 1081 -16.99 10.72 -22.52
CA MET A 1081 -18.27 10.03 -22.36
C MET A 1081 -18.26 8.63 -22.98
N HIS A 1082 -17.75 8.50 -24.20
CA HIS A 1082 -17.73 7.20 -24.90
C HIS A 1082 -16.81 6.20 -24.21
N ARG A 1083 -15.62 6.64 -23.77
CA ARG A 1083 -14.67 5.82 -22.99
C ARG A 1083 -15.31 5.28 -21.72
N LEU A 1084 -16.13 6.09 -21.05
CA LEU A 1084 -16.80 5.75 -19.80
C LEU A 1084 -18.16 5.09 -20.00
N GLY A 1085 -18.56 4.73 -21.22
CA GLY A 1085 -19.86 4.09 -21.45
C GLY A 1085 -21.08 5.00 -21.22
N ALA A 1086 -20.89 6.32 -21.11
CA ALA A 1086 -21.99 7.30 -21.08
C ALA A 1086 -22.56 7.47 -22.50
N CYS A 1087 -23.76 6.92 -22.71
CA CYS A 1087 -24.36 6.78 -24.04
C CYS A 1087 -25.36 7.85 -24.36
N GLU A 1088 -26.03 8.39 -23.35
CA GLU A 1088 -27.11 9.34 -23.52
C GLU A 1088 -27.09 10.32 -22.36
N TRP A 1089 -27.31 11.60 -22.68
CA TRP A 1089 -27.56 12.62 -21.69
C TRP A 1089 -28.77 13.47 -22.10
N GLU A 1090 -29.59 13.82 -21.11
CA GLU A 1090 -30.85 14.55 -21.25
C GLU A 1090 -30.81 15.81 -20.39
N VAL A 1091 -31.20 16.96 -20.96
CA VAL A 1091 -31.37 18.24 -20.25
C VAL A 1091 -32.82 18.68 -20.34
N LYS A 1092 -33.41 19.03 -19.19
CA LYS A 1092 -34.67 19.74 -19.06
C LYS A 1092 -34.42 21.19 -18.70
N LEU A 1093 -35.00 22.12 -19.44
CA LEU A 1093 -34.95 23.55 -19.15
C LEU A 1093 -36.29 24.23 -19.44
N TRP A 1094 -36.60 25.29 -18.70
CA TRP A 1094 -37.79 26.11 -18.94
C TRP A 1094 -37.39 27.40 -19.66
N MET A 1095 -38.00 27.68 -20.81
CA MET A 1095 -37.81 28.92 -21.55
C MET A 1095 -38.90 29.93 -21.17
N ALA A 1096 -38.48 31.09 -20.65
CA ALA A 1096 -39.35 32.24 -20.42
C ALA A 1096 -39.27 33.17 -21.65
N SER A 1097 -40.27 33.08 -22.53
CA SER A 1097 -40.43 33.99 -23.67
C SER A 1097 -41.85 34.59 -23.70
N SER A 1098 -41.99 35.77 -24.30
CA SER A 1098 -43.28 36.37 -24.65
C SER A 1098 -43.94 35.73 -25.89
N GLY A 1099 -43.20 34.98 -26.71
CA GLY A 1099 -43.69 34.37 -27.94
C GLY A 1099 -43.98 32.87 -27.83
N GLN A 1100 -43.97 32.17 -28.97
CA GLN A 1100 -44.36 30.76 -29.08
C GLN A 1100 -43.38 29.81 -28.38
N ALA A 1101 -42.12 30.23 -28.16
CA ALA A 1101 -41.10 29.37 -27.54
C ALA A 1101 -41.25 29.17 -26.02
N ASN A 1102 -42.22 29.83 -25.36
CA ASN A 1102 -42.43 29.73 -23.91
C ASN A 1102 -42.82 28.30 -23.48
N GLY A 1103 -42.16 27.74 -22.46
CA GLY A 1103 -42.49 26.43 -21.91
C GLY A 1103 -41.28 25.53 -21.63
N ALA A 1104 -41.52 24.25 -21.36
CA ALA A 1104 -40.47 23.28 -21.06
C ALA A 1104 -39.90 22.65 -22.34
N TRP A 1105 -38.57 22.65 -22.43
CA TRP A 1105 -37.77 22.10 -23.51
C TRP A 1105 -36.88 20.95 -23.01
N ARG A 1106 -36.66 19.97 -23.89
CA ARG A 1106 -35.86 18.78 -23.65
C ARG A 1106 -34.81 18.62 -24.74
N VAL A 1107 -33.57 18.45 -24.34
CA VAL A 1107 -32.46 18.15 -25.24
C VAL A 1107 -31.94 16.76 -24.90
N VAL A 1108 -32.08 15.81 -25.82
CA VAL A 1108 -31.61 14.42 -25.66
C VAL A 1108 -30.48 14.18 -26.64
N VAL A 1109 -29.31 13.81 -26.13
CA VAL A 1109 -28.10 13.62 -26.94
C VAL A 1109 -27.60 12.20 -26.77
N THR A 1110 -27.52 11.46 -27.87
CA THR A 1110 -27.00 10.10 -27.90
C THR A 1110 -25.59 10.08 -28.48
N ASN A 1111 -24.65 9.47 -27.76
CA ASN A 1111 -23.24 9.37 -28.10
C ASN A 1111 -22.94 8.03 -28.80
N VAL A 1112 -22.78 8.08 -30.12
CA VAL A 1112 -22.67 6.88 -30.96
C VAL A 1112 -21.22 6.35 -30.98
N THR A 1113 -20.27 7.16 -31.47
CA THR A 1113 -18.86 6.76 -31.69
C THR A 1113 -17.83 7.61 -30.94
N GLY A 1114 -18.27 8.40 -29.96
CA GLY A 1114 -17.44 9.35 -29.19
C GLY A 1114 -17.10 10.64 -29.94
N HIS A 1115 -16.98 10.56 -31.26
CA HIS A 1115 -16.71 11.69 -32.15
C HIS A 1115 -17.96 12.23 -32.86
N THR A 1116 -19.06 11.48 -32.82
CA THR A 1116 -20.35 11.81 -33.42
C THR A 1116 -21.47 11.57 -32.41
N CYS A 1117 -22.49 12.42 -32.46
CA CYS A 1117 -23.70 12.32 -31.66
C CYS A 1117 -24.94 12.51 -32.53
N ALA A 1118 -26.08 11.99 -32.07
CA ALA A 1118 -27.39 12.41 -32.56
C ALA A 1118 -28.07 13.25 -31.47
N VAL A 1119 -28.57 14.42 -31.88
CA VAL A 1119 -29.24 15.39 -31.01
C VAL A 1119 -30.71 15.40 -31.37
N HIS A 1120 -31.57 15.26 -30.38
CA HIS A 1120 -33.03 15.35 -30.52
C HIS A 1120 -33.57 16.39 -29.55
N ILE A 1121 -34.37 17.31 -30.07
CA ILE A 1121 -34.95 18.42 -29.29
C ILE A 1121 -36.45 18.23 -29.26
N TYR A 1122 -37.03 18.36 -28.06
CA TYR A 1122 -38.46 18.22 -27.85
C TYR A 1122 -39.00 19.34 -26.98
N ARG A 1123 -40.29 19.62 -27.14
CA ARG A 1123 -41.09 20.47 -26.26
C ARG A 1123 -42.10 19.61 -25.51
N GLU A 1124 -42.35 19.94 -24.24
CA GLU A 1124 -43.41 19.30 -23.47
C GLU A 1124 -44.75 19.98 -23.79
N LEU A 1125 -45.66 19.24 -24.45
CA LEU A 1125 -47.00 19.74 -24.80
C LEU A 1125 -48.08 18.78 -24.31
N GLU A 1126 -49.24 19.31 -23.94
CA GLU A 1126 -50.37 18.49 -23.53
C GLU A 1126 -51.07 17.86 -24.74
N HIS A 1127 -51.26 16.54 -24.70
CA HIS A 1127 -51.94 15.82 -25.77
C HIS A 1127 -53.45 16.06 -25.70
N THR A 1128 -54.02 16.65 -26.75
CA THR A 1128 -55.43 17.10 -26.84
C THR A 1128 -56.49 16.03 -26.58
N SER A 1129 -56.14 14.74 -26.68
CA SER A 1129 -57.09 13.63 -26.43
C SER A 1129 -56.89 12.84 -25.13
N LYS A 1130 -55.77 13.03 -24.41
CA LYS A 1130 -55.42 12.20 -23.22
C LYS A 1130 -55.15 13.00 -21.94
N GLN A 1131 -55.06 14.34 -22.00
CA GLN A 1131 -54.63 15.19 -20.88
C GLN A 1131 -53.30 14.72 -20.26
N GLU A 1132 -52.40 14.22 -21.11
CA GLU A 1132 -51.06 13.77 -20.73
C GLU A 1132 -50.03 14.63 -21.46
N VAL A 1133 -48.99 15.07 -20.74
CA VAL A 1133 -47.89 15.82 -21.33
C VAL A 1133 -46.98 14.86 -22.09
N VAL A 1134 -46.74 15.14 -23.36
CA VAL A 1134 -45.95 14.31 -24.28
C VAL A 1134 -44.75 15.07 -24.84
N TYR A 1135 -43.71 14.34 -25.24
CA TYR A 1135 -42.60 14.88 -26.01
C TYR A 1135 -43.07 15.22 -27.44
N HIS A 1136 -42.98 16.48 -27.85
CA HIS A 1136 -43.31 16.95 -29.19
C HIS A 1136 -42.05 17.43 -29.93
N SER A 1137 -41.86 16.99 -31.17
CA SER A 1137 -40.70 17.37 -32.01
C SER A 1137 -41.13 18.50 -32.95
N ILE A 1138 -40.25 19.47 -33.18
CA ILE A 1138 -40.56 20.67 -33.96
C ILE A 1138 -40.26 20.43 -35.44
N SER A 1139 -39.00 20.15 -35.79
CA SER A 1139 -38.58 19.97 -37.19
C SER A 1139 -38.54 18.50 -37.64
N VAL A 1140 -37.72 17.69 -36.98
CA VAL A 1140 -37.47 16.28 -37.32
C VAL A 1140 -38.07 15.37 -36.26
N GLN A 1141 -38.91 14.41 -36.67
CA GLN A 1141 -39.49 13.45 -35.74
C GLN A 1141 -38.40 12.60 -35.09
N GLY A 1142 -38.23 12.79 -33.78
CA GLY A 1142 -37.31 12.01 -32.95
C GLY A 1142 -37.95 10.75 -32.36
N PRO A 1143 -37.15 9.84 -31.78
CA PRO A 1143 -37.62 8.57 -31.23
C PRO A 1143 -38.65 8.71 -30.09
N LEU A 1144 -38.68 9.83 -29.37
CA LEU A 1144 -39.60 10.05 -28.25
C LEU A 1144 -40.88 10.82 -28.65
N HIS A 1145 -41.09 11.14 -29.93
CA HIS A 1145 -42.26 11.91 -30.37
C HIS A 1145 -43.59 11.23 -29.96
N HIS A 1146 -44.50 11.99 -29.33
CA HIS A 1146 -45.77 11.54 -28.74
C HIS A 1146 -45.67 10.52 -27.58
N VAL A 1147 -44.48 10.29 -27.03
CA VAL A 1147 -44.32 9.48 -25.82
C VAL A 1147 -44.68 10.34 -24.58
N PRO A 1148 -45.43 9.81 -23.59
CA PRO A 1148 -45.69 10.52 -22.34
C PRO A 1148 -44.41 10.86 -21.59
N VAL A 1149 -44.30 12.08 -21.07
CA VAL A 1149 -43.10 12.53 -20.34
C VAL A 1149 -42.85 11.70 -19.09
N ASN A 1150 -43.88 11.15 -18.46
CA ASN A 1150 -43.77 10.30 -17.26
C ASN A 1150 -43.55 8.81 -17.56
N ALA A 1151 -43.36 8.42 -18.83
CA ALA A 1151 -43.12 7.02 -19.20
C ALA A 1151 -41.82 6.47 -18.61
N HIS A 1152 -41.85 5.23 -18.14
CA HIS A 1152 -40.67 4.57 -17.59
C HIS A 1152 -39.60 4.28 -18.65
N TYR A 1153 -38.32 4.36 -18.27
CA TYR A 1153 -37.21 4.03 -19.17
C TYR A 1153 -37.24 2.55 -19.53
N GLN A 1154 -37.25 2.25 -20.82
CA GLN A 1154 -37.33 0.88 -21.31
C GLN A 1154 -35.99 0.13 -21.19
N PRO A 1155 -36.02 -1.20 -21.02
CA PRO A 1155 -34.85 -2.08 -21.14
C PRO A 1155 -34.10 -1.93 -22.47
N LEU A 1156 -32.81 -2.26 -22.48
CA LEU A 1156 -31.97 -2.12 -23.68
C LEU A 1156 -32.41 -3.06 -24.81
N GLY A 1157 -32.62 -2.49 -25.99
CA GLY A 1157 -32.96 -3.22 -27.21
C GLY A 1157 -31.84 -4.12 -27.72
N SER A 1158 -32.15 -4.94 -28.73
CA SER A 1158 -31.20 -5.93 -29.28
C SER A 1158 -29.98 -5.29 -29.96
N LEU A 1159 -30.13 -4.11 -30.57
CA LEU A 1159 -29.06 -3.37 -31.21
C LEU A 1159 -28.08 -2.77 -30.20
N ASP A 1160 -28.57 -2.18 -29.10
CA ASP A 1160 -27.72 -1.56 -28.09
C ASP A 1160 -26.90 -2.60 -27.33
N ARG A 1161 -27.45 -3.81 -27.16
CA ARG A 1161 -26.69 -4.97 -26.65
C ARG A 1161 -25.53 -5.35 -27.58
N LYS A 1162 -25.72 -5.34 -28.90
CA LYS A 1162 -24.64 -5.59 -29.87
C LYS A 1162 -23.59 -4.47 -29.88
N ARG A 1163 -24.02 -3.21 -29.73
CA ARG A 1163 -23.11 -2.07 -29.56
C ARG A 1163 -22.25 -2.21 -28.30
N LEU A 1164 -22.83 -2.64 -27.19
CA LEU A 1164 -22.11 -2.92 -25.96
C LEU A 1164 -21.04 -4.02 -26.15
N VAL A 1165 -21.37 -5.10 -26.88
CA VAL A 1165 -20.39 -6.17 -27.19
C VAL A 1165 -19.22 -5.65 -28.03
N ALA A 1166 -19.50 -4.83 -29.05
CA ALA A 1166 -18.45 -4.21 -29.86
C ALA A 1166 -17.53 -3.33 -29.01
N ARG A 1167 -18.09 -2.50 -28.12
CA ARG A 1167 -17.32 -1.65 -27.18
C ARG A 1167 -16.44 -2.45 -26.23
N ARG A 1168 -16.95 -3.55 -25.65
CA ARG A 1168 -16.16 -4.45 -24.81
C ARG A 1168 -14.97 -5.08 -25.55
N SER A 1169 -15.05 -5.17 -26.88
CA SER A 1169 -13.98 -5.64 -27.76
C SER A 1169 -13.12 -4.50 -28.32
N SER A 1170 -13.28 -3.28 -27.79
CA SER A 1170 -12.59 -2.06 -28.24
C SER A 1170 -12.72 -1.77 -29.74
N THR A 1171 -13.91 -2.02 -30.31
CA THR A 1171 -14.20 -1.77 -31.73
C THR A 1171 -15.55 -1.07 -31.92
N THR A 1172 -15.76 -0.49 -33.10
CA THR A 1172 -17.02 0.18 -33.49
C THR A 1172 -18.02 -0.84 -34.02
N TYR A 1173 -19.30 -0.71 -33.65
CA TYR A 1173 -20.34 -1.58 -34.18
C TYR A 1173 -20.54 -1.35 -35.68
N CYS A 1174 -20.79 -2.42 -36.44
CA CYS A 1174 -20.76 -2.41 -37.91
C CYS A 1174 -21.72 -1.37 -38.55
N TYR A 1175 -22.88 -1.11 -37.94
CA TYR A 1175 -23.86 -0.14 -38.44
C TYR A 1175 -23.56 1.31 -38.05
N ASP A 1176 -22.59 1.55 -37.18
CA ASP A 1176 -22.20 2.90 -36.75
C ASP A 1176 -20.98 3.43 -37.56
N PHE A 1177 -20.36 2.61 -38.42
CA PHE A 1177 -19.28 3.03 -39.33
C PHE A 1177 -19.69 4.15 -40.33
N PRO A 1178 -20.88 4.13 -40.96
CA PRO A 1178 -21.30 5.20 -41.88
C PRO A 1178 -21.32 6.59 -41.23
N LEU A 1179 -21.71 6.67 -39.95
CA LEU A 1179 -21.70 7.92 -39.18
C LEU A 1179 -20.27 8.43 -38.95
N SER A 1180 -19.32 7.51 -38.78
CA SER A 1180 -17.90 7.84 -38.67
C SER A 1180 -17.36 8.38 -40.00
N TRP A 1181 -17.79 7.84 -41.15
CA TRP A 1181 -17.39 8.34 -42.47
C TRP A 1181 -17.97 9.72 -42.81
N ASN A 1182 -19.19 10.07 -42.38
CA ASN A 1182 -19.74 11.41 -42.61
C ASN A 1182 -18.88 12.54 -42.00
N LYS A 1183 -18.19 12.28 -40.88
CA LYS A 1183 -17.25 13.22 -40.27
C LYS A 1183 -15.96 13.41 -41.09
N TYR A 1184 -15.45 12.35 -41.71
CA TYR A 1184 -14.23 12.40 -42.54
C TYR A 1184 -14.51 12.67 -44.04
N GLY A 1185 -15.75 12.53 -44.49
CA GLY A 1185 -16.17 12.79 -45.87
C GLY A 1185 -16.36 14.28 -46.18
N HIS A 1186 -16.78 15.10 -45.21
CA HIS A 1186 -17.03 16.52 -45.41
C HIS A 1186 -15.76 17.41 -45.54
N PRO A 1187 -14.63 17.15 -44.82
CA PRO A 1187 -13.41 17.94 -45.01
C PRO A 1187 -12.66 17.62 -46.31
N ASN A 1188 -12.83 16.42 -46.88
CA ASN A 1188 -12.07 15.99 -48.05
C ASN A 1188 -12.55 16.60 -49.38
N PHE A 1189 -13.73 17.21 -49.44
CA PHE A 1189 -14.16 17.97 -50.63
C PHE A 1189 -13.49 19.34 -50.77
N GLN A 1190 -12.89 19.90 -49.70
CA GLN A 1190 -12.11 21.14 -49.79
C GLN A 1190 -10.63 20.92 -50.11
N VAL A 1191 -10.06 19.76 -49.76
CA VAL A 1191 -8.64 19.44 -50.02
C VAL A 1191 -8.39 19.05 -51.49
N TRP A 1192 -9.42 18.66 -52.24
CA TRP A 1192 -9.33 18.27 -53.66
C TRP A 1192 -9.52 19.42 -54.67
N LYS A 1193 -9.29 20.67 -54.26
CA LYS A 1193 -9.26 21.86 -55.16
C LYS A 1193 -7.88 22.51 -55.26
N ASN A 1194 -6.82 21.71 -55.30
CA ASN A 1194 -5.49 22.23 -55.65
C ASN A 1194 -4.88 21.40 -56.79
N PRO A 1195 -4.87 21.87 -58.05
CA PRO A 1195 -4.33 21.13 -59.19
C PRO A 1195 -2.82 21.33 -59.26
N ARG A 1196 -2.09 20.95 -58.20
CA ARG A 1196 -0.63 20.82 -58.23
C ARG A 1196 -0.24 19.75 -57.23
N ILE A 1197 0.01 18.55 -57.73
CA ILE A 1197 1.28 17.81 -57.61
C ILE A 1197 1.10 16.50 -58.37
N LYS A 1198 1.84 16.38 -59.47
CA LYS A 1198 2.20 15.11 -60.12
C LYS A 1198 3.46 14.59 -59.42
N PHE A 1199 3.56 13.26 -59.39
CA PHE A 1199 4.60 12.36 -58.86
C PHE A 1199 4.40 11.88 -57.43
#